data_AF-A0A1Q6HG34-F1
#
_entry.id   AF-A0A1Q6HG34-F1
#
_cell.length_a   1.000
_cell.length_b   1.000
_cell.length_c   1.000
_cell.angle_alpha   90.00
_cell.angle_beta   90.00
_cell.angle_gamma   90.00
#
_symmetry.space_group_name_H-M   'P 1'
#
loop_
_entity.id
_entity.type
_entity.pdbx_description
1 polymer ?
#
loop_
_entity_poly.entity_id
_entity_poly.type
_entity_poly.pdbx_seq_one_letter_code
_entity_poly.pdbx_strand_id
1 'polypeptide(L)'
;MAAILAVSATSYVAQAQMTNEDLQAGDTVEFEGKKWLVGPNIVTNPSFNDVTEDGKVTGWTVGGNNTFKTQSDYDALAEDASYKQMYLSSGFTAYTEGGFDGGAYIRSNGSGGADASSSIVQRWNIEPGFKYYFTFWMRGQGANNQYVPCVSITPEKSKCGGMNELKGLDEPGKLHNGTTLLGKNGDDLSESSYGYSNYIDNDTWAQTSIFFNSENNIYLQFNSRWMTSTTCLDGFYLAKLYDIETTSKLDILKIQMRAALENALIYAETLNDYPGLQNPLYDLEMFYGDDSMIETEEDALNATAEIKNTVKDVENAVLNAAEVQKLFTKIENLITNTAYDGIDALTDAYYAIYDTYDPEAWSIEDYSSAVESLSKAVNDYYYSQSYSDDNPADYTFLVSTPQFCIEEAEPTIVDGVFNYPNVANYTNGQSNSDSSSEGWYKGAFTDGDQRLNYVQQRMCWNAWATSFDEVSINQDIEGIPNGYYTVSADLTTQAGCVTDQRVYAKSALSEAESASMNADNVYWMVEEPYEGKWETLTSAKVMVSDGKITIGAKGTGDNEHLPTEFGGTKEDHRRGWFCVTNFKLHYYGPLSEEDTKAAFEKRIAELQAQCDTMTFKADKAAYQDSINKYKTASSIDEMNEALAALAVAQTTAAASISKQVSVKSGITAALTDSIDNGAYEGDYLTMATKFRDCMLNEINAEDATYTEMDSIVQILYSFRDSYVPTLVEARALVVTDSEAKAVLDKNINDQVTDFTTMEALPLQTKVEKYVADLETAMAECEAFNLFQSGAKDYTSMIVNSDITNSSSNSITGWNVTVVNGNTHSNSEQQVDGNTSGRYIDSWNGTAGALLYNAYQTINYLPNGTYKLEAMTRTSGDTGAYLYAMADGDSTTTKLSLIELETMNITELGGPYNSMGEDSIATVMDTYGSIFADVYKRTDGGATATEAEADTLNANGGKGRGWHYTNLEIEVKNHVLTIGVTTDSTFTEKYGGEPFTGTWFSADNFTLKMIAEGDNSDWNPTTGITAPGEAAENELEIKVVDGTIVSNGEIYSLSGVRVASGSKVPAGVYIVRLGDQSKKVLVK
;
A
#
# COMPACT_ATOMS: atom_id res chain seq x y z
N MET A 1 5.10 -11.23 21.66
CA MET A 1 4.48 -11.82 22.87
C MET A 1 3.83 -10.67 23.63
N ALA A 2 2.58 -10.32 23.34
CA ALA A 2 1.36 -10.94 23.88
C ALA A 2 1.31 -10.91 25.42
N ALA A 3 0.44 -10.05 25.94
CA ALA A 3 -0.26 -10.11 27.21
C ALA A 3 0.12 -11.26 28.16
N ILE A 4 0.76 -10.92 29.29
CA ILE A 4 0.54 -11.47 30.64
C ILE A 4 1.41 -10.61 31.58
N LEU A 5 0.76 -9.80 32.42
CA LEU A 5 1.10 -9.49 33.83
C LEU A 5 0.36 -8.23 34.31
N ALA A 6 -0.97 -8.31 34.30
CA ALA A 6 -1.79 -7.52 35.19
C ALA A 6 -2.16 -8.40 36.40
N VAL A 7 -1.27 -8.55 37.40
CA VAL A 7 -1.64 -9.02 38.75
C VAL A 7 -0.69 -8.44 39.83
N SER A 8 -1.27 -7.63 40.72
CA SER A 8 -0.84 -7.28 42.08
C SER A 8 0.56 -6.67 42.34
N ALA A 9 0.64 -5.34 42.31
CA ALA A 9 1.61 -4.56 43.10
C ALA A 9 0.92 -3.35 43.78
N THR A 10 -0.18 -3.58 44.49
CA THR A 10 -0.67 -2.68 45.54
C THR A 10 0.30 -2.83 46.72
N SER A 11 1.20 -1.91 47.07
CA SER A 11 0.89 -0.58 47.60
C SER A 11 2.11 0.39 47.73
N TYR A 12 3.21 0.23 46.97
CA TYR A 12 4.41 1.11 47.11
C TYR A 12 5.03 1.67 45.81
N VAL A 13 4.46 1.39 44.63
CA VAL A 13 5.04 1.77 43.32
C VAL A 13 4.38 3.03 42.70
N ALA A 14 3.52 3.73 43.43
CA ALA A 14 2.63 4.74 42.85
C ALA A 14 3.31 6.08 42.42
N GLN A 15 4.64 6.21 42.49
CA GLN A 15 5.35 7.47 42.18
C GLN A 15 6.28 7.43 40.96
N ALA A 16 6.64 6.25 40.45
CA ALA A 16 7.42 6.10 39.23
C ALA A 16 6.68 5.20 38.24
N GLN A 17 6.72 5.54 36.95
CA GLN A 17 6.13 4.74 35.88
C GLN A 17 7.23 3.87 35.26
N MET A 18 7.08 2.55 35.33
CA MET A 18 7.98 1.63 34.63
C MET A 18 7.83 1.77 33.12
N THR A 19 8.93 1.59 32.38
CA THR A 19 8.95 1.53 30.92
C THR A 19 9.90 0.45 30.43
N ASN A 20 9.71 -0.01 29.20
CA ASN A 20 10.63 -0.90 28.47
C ASN A 20 11.35 -0.17 27.32
N GLU A 21 11.24 1.16 27.29
CA GLU A 21 11.95 2.00 26.32
C GLU A 21 13.42 2.17 26.75
N ASP A 22 14.34 1.97 25.80
CA ASP A 22 15.76 2.28 25.93
C ASP A 22 16.03 3.62 25.25
N LEU A 23 16.05 4.70 26.05
CA LEU A 23 16.09 6.07 25.57
C LEU A 23 17.49 6.66 25.75
N GLN A 24 17.93 7.41 24.74
CA GLN A 24 19.19 8.15 24.71
C GLN A 24 18.95 9.66 24.55
N ALA A 25 20.01 10.45 24.65
CA ALA A 25 19.93 11.90 24.54
C ALA A 25 19.34 12.31 23.18
N GLY A 26 18.41 13.26 23.18
CA GLY A 26 17.75 13.75 21.97
C GLY A 26 16.54 12.92 21.52
N ASP A 27 16.29 11.75 22.11
CA ASP A 27 15.07 10.99 21.85
C ASP A 27 13.81 11.74 22.30
N THR A 28 12.70 11.49 21.61
CA THR A 28 11.39 12.01 22.01
C THR A 28 10.53 10.87 22.53
N VAL A 29 10.00 11.01 23.74
CA VAL A 29 9.12 10.04 24.39
C VAL A 29 7.77 10.67 24.75
N GLU A 30 6.69 9.89 24.66
CA GLU A 30 5.39 10.28 25.19
C GLU A 30 5.20 9.75 26.61
N PHE A 31 5.09 10.65 27.57
CA PHE A 31 4.89 10.32 28.99
C PHE A 31 3.82 11.25 29.59
N GLU A 32 2.79 10.65 30.21
CA GLU A 32 1.60 11.33 30.73
C GLU A 32 0.84 12.16 29.66
N GLY A 33 0.74 11.65 28.43
CA GLY A 33 0.02 12.31 27.32
C GLY A 33 0.70 13.57 26.79
N LYS A 34 2.00 13.75 27.06
CA LYS A 34 2.85 14.83 26.57
C LYS A 34 4.13 14.29 25.97
N LYS A 35 4.67 15.00 24.98
CA LYS A 35 5.98 14.68 24.39
C LYS A 35 7.11 15.36 25.16
N TRP A 36 8.12 14.58 25.49
CA TRP A 36 9.31 15.01 26.22
C TRP A 36 10.54 14.70 25.39
N LEU A 37 11.51 15.62 25.38
CA LEU A 37 12.84 15.38 24.86
C LEU A 37 13.73 14.86 25.98
N VAL A 38 14.43 13.77 25.72
CA VAL A 38 15.38 13.17 26.66
C VAL A 38 16.67 13.99 26.66
N GLY A 39 17.07 14.48 27.81
CA GLY A 39 18.32 15.22 28.01
C GLY A 39 19.57 14.33 27.98
N PRO A 40 20.76 14.93 28.11
CA PRO A 40 22.03 14.20 28.20
C PRO A 40 22.11 13.35 29.47
N ASN A 41 22.93 12.28 29.41
CA ASN A 41 23.19 11.43 30.57
C ASN A 41 23.98 12.19 31.63
N ILE A 42 23.50 12.22 32.86
CA ILE A 42 24.21 12.85 33.99
C ILE A 42 25.00 11.83 34.82
N VAL A 43 24.93 10.55 34.48
CA VAL A 43 25.74 9.51 35.14
C VAL A 43 27.17 9.56 34.64
N THR A 44 28.11 9.80 35.54
CA THR A 44 29.55 9.64 35.24
C THR A 44 29.91 8.16 35.19
N ASN A 45 30.67 7.76 34.16
CA ASN A 45 31.15 6.39 33.97
C ASN A 45 30.01 5.34 33.96
N PRO A 46 29.00 5.50 33.08
CA PRO A 46 27.76 4.72 33.11
C PRO A 46 27.92 3.23 32.83
N SER A 47 28.93 2.86 32.02
CA SER A 47 29.29 1.46 31.69
C SER A 47 30.61 1.02 32.32
N PHE A 48 31.11 1.73 33.35
CA PHE A 48 32.32 1.34 34.10
C PHE A 48 33.62 1.22 33.28
N ASN A 49 33.69 1.85 32.10
CA ASN A 49 34.85 1.85 31.23
C ASN A 49 36.05 2.65 31.80
N ASP A 50 35.81 3.60 32.72
CA ASP A 50 36.86 4.40 33.37
C ASP A 50 37.25 3.84 34.75
N VAL A 51 38.35 3.08 34.78
CA VAL A 51 38.98 2.55 35.99
C VAL A 51 40.45 2.96 36.01
N THR A 52 40.89 3.62 37.08
CA THR A 52 42.29 4.04 37.24
C THR A 52 43.20 2.83 37.50
N GLU A 53 44.52 3.02 37.33
CA GLU A 53 45.53 1.97 37.58
C GLU A 53 45.50 1.41 39.02
N ASP A 54 45.09 2.20 40.03
CA ASP A 54 44.91 1.75 41.42
C ASP A 54 43.55 1.07 41.69
N GLY A 55 42.76 0.84 40.64
CA GLY A 55 41.49 0.11 40.68
C GLY A 55 40.32 0.95 41.19
N LYS A 56 40.42 2.28 41.15
CA LYS A 56 39.32 3.20 41.49
C LYS A 56 38.35 3.27 40.32
N VAL A 57 37.06 3.07 40.59
CA VAL A 57 36.00 3.24 39.59
C VAL A 57 35.53 4.69 39.66
N THR A 58 35.81 5.49 38.62
CA THR A 58 35.52 6.93 38.62
C THR A 58 34.03 7.19 38.79
N GLY A 59 33.65 8.13 39.66
CA GLY A 59 32.26 8.56 39.84
C GLY A 59 31.39 7.66 40.73
N TRP A 60 31.84 6.45 41.08
CA TRP A 60 31.05 5.46 41.80
C TRP A 60 31.42 5.29 43.28
N THR A 61 30.42 4.99 44.12
CA THR A 61 30.61 4.75 45.56
C THR A 61 29.96 3.46 46.08
N VAL A 62 30.45 3.00 47.24
CA VAL A 62 29.96 1.83 47.99
C VAL A 62 29.64 2.20 49.44
N GLY A 63 28.99 1.29 50.18
CA GLY A 63 28.67 1.48 51.60
C GLY A 63 29.88 1.72 52.52
N GLY A 64 29.70 2.61 53.50
CA GLY A 64 30.75 3.11 54.39
C GLY A 64 31.08 2.24 55.63
N ASN A 65 30.33 1.16 55.86
CA ASN A 65 30.34 0.27 57.04
C ASN A 65 30.03 0.98 58.38
N ASN A 66 29.04 1.88 58.40
CA ASN A 66 28.63 2.60 59.61
C ASN A 66 27.30 2.07 60.17
N THR A 67 27.32 1.61 61.42
CA THR A 67 26.12 1.14 62.13
C THR A 67 25.61 2.19 63.12
N PHE A 68 24.30 2.45 63.14
CA PHE A 68 23.65 3.36 64.10
C PHE A 68 22.38 2.71 64.69
N LYS A 69 22.05 3.00 65.95
CA LYS A 69 20.93 2.35 66.66
C LYS A 69 19.76 3.28 66.94
N THR A 70 20.00 4.58 67.07
CA THR A 70 18.99 5.60 67.37
C THR A 70 19.09 6.80 66.42
N GLN A 71 18.06 7.64 66.35
CA GLN A 71 18.12 8.89 65.56
C GLN A 71 19.26 9.81 66.01
N SER A 72 19.53 9.88 67.31
CA SER A 72 20.66 10.67 67.84
C SER A 72 22.03 10.15 67.38
N ASP A 73 22.19 8.83 67.20
CA ASP A 73 23.43 8.24 66.67
C ASP A 73 23.64 8.64 65.20
N TYR A 74 22.54 8.72 64.43
CA TYR A 74 22.55 9.13 63.04
C TYR A 74 22.82 10.63 62.88
N ASP A 75 22.19 11.47 63.70
CA ASP A 75 22.37 12.92 63.66
C ASP A 75 23.82 13.31 63.97
N ALA A 76 24.53 12.50 64.76
CA ALA A 76 25.94 12.67 65.10
C ALA A 76 26.92 12.22 64.00
N LEU A 77 26.46 11.51 62.95
CA LEU A 77 27.30 11.18 61.79
C LEU A 77 27.60 12.45 60.98
N ALA A 78 28.82 12.52 60.46
CA ALA A 78 29.18 13.55 59.49
C ALA A 78 28.36 13.38 58.20
N GLU A 79 28.09 14.48 57.52
CA GLU A 79 27.55 14.45 56.17
C GLU A 79 28.53 13.66 55.25
N ASP A 80 28.00 12.77 54.41
CA ASP A 80 28.76 11.83 53.57
C ASP A 80 29.60 10.75 54.31
N ALA A 81 29.44 10.60 55.63
CA ALA A 81 30.09 9.49 56.37
C ALA A 81 29.66 8.10 55.86
N SER A 82 28.51 8.02 55.19
CA SER A 82 27.84 6.82 54.66
C SER A 82 28.55 6.10 53.53
N TYR A 83 29.43 6.75 52.78
CA TYR A 83 29.92 6.24 51.50
C TYR A 83 31.44 6.27 51.39
N LYS A 84 31.98 5.32 50.64
CA LYS A 84 33.39 5.27 50.27
C LYS A 84 33.50 5.23 48.75
N GLN A 85 34.56 5.84 48.25
CA GLN A 85 34.95 5.67 46.84
C GLN A 85 34.99 4.18 46.50
N MET A 86 34.37 3.82 45.38
CA MET A 86 34.40 2.44 44.89
C MET A 86 35.79 2.12 44.35
N TYR A 87 36.38 1.06 44.90
CA TYR A 87 37.53 0.37 44.29
C TYR A 87 37.09 -1.04 43.94
N LEU A 88 37.69 -1.66 42.92
CA LEU A 88 37.43 -3.07 42.60
C LEU A 88 37.69 -3.98 43.83
N SER A 89 38.65 -3.63 44.69
CA SER A 89 38.87 -4.34 45.97
C SER A 89 37.74 -4.21 47.00
N SER A 90 36.76 -3.33 46.79
CA SER A 90 35.63 -3.07 47.70
C SER A 90 34.52 -4.10 47.56
N GLY A 91 34.84 -5.36 47.25
CA GLY A 91 33.84 -6.40 47.07
C GLY A 91 33.19 -6.46 45.69
N PHE A 92 33.87 -5.97 44.65
CA PHE A 92 33.45 -6.08 43.24
C PHE A 92 34.55 -6.63 42.33
N THR A 93 34.23 -7.03 41.12
CA THR A 93 35.20 -7.41 40.09
C THR A 93 34.78 -6.74 38.78
N ALA A 94 35.67 -6.03 38.11
CA ALA A 94 35.40 -5.49 36.76
C ALA A 94 35.82 -6.48 35.68
N TYR A 95 35.10 -6.44 34.57
CA TYR A 95 35.38 -7.12 33.32
C TYR A 95 35.45 -6.05 32.24
N THR A 96 36.38 -6.20 31.29
CA THR A 96 36.63 -5.18 30.25
C THR A 96 35.80 -5.37 28.99
N GLU A 97 35.12 -6.51 28.86
CA GLU A 97 34.28 -6.88 27.71
C GLU A 97 33.09 -7.73 28.19
N GLY A 98 32.02 -7.79 27.39
CA GLY A 98 30.83 -8.60 27.67
C GLY A 98 29.77 -7.91 28.55
N GLY A 99 29.88 -6.59 28.68
CA GLY A 99 28.80 -5.68 29.08
C GLY A 99 27.60 -5.76 28.15
N PHE A 100 26.52 -5.05 28.49
CA PHE A 100 25.31 -5.01 27.66
C PHE A 100 25.61 -4.35 26.30
N ASP A 101 26.49 -3.35 26.30
CA ASP A 101 26.99 -2.62 25.13
C ASP A 101 28.22 -3.30 24.49
N GLY A 102 28.58 -4.51 24.95
CA GLY A 102 29.80 -5.21 24.56
C GLY A 102 31.06 -4.78 25.33
N GLY A 103 31.01 -3.67 26.06
CA GLY A 103 32.11 -3.06 26.81
C GLY A 103 32.28 -3.61 28.23
N ALA A 104 32.79 -2.76 29.14
CA ALA A 104 33.09 -3.17 30.51
C ALA A 104 31.83 -3.34 31.37
N TYR A 105 31.94 -4.12 32.45
CA TYR A 105 30.89 -4.21 33.48
C TYR A 105 31.46 -4.60 34.83
N ILE A 106 30.69 -4.44 35.90
CA ILE A 106 31.08 -4.86 37.26
C ILE A 106 30.23 -6.01 37.77
N ARG A 107 30.83 -6.88 38.57
CA ARG A 107 30.18 -8.00 39.28
C ARG A 107 30.40 -7.90 40.78
N SER A 108 29.36 -8.12 41.59
CA SER A 108 29.50 -8.22 43.04
C SER A 108 30.29 -9.48 43.46
N ASN A 109 31.09 -9.37 44.52
CA ASN A 109 31.82 -10.49 45.14
C ASN A 109 31.21 -10.94 46.48
N GLY A 110 30.15 -10.28 46.98
CA GLY A 110 29.60 -10.58 48.30
C GLY A 110 28.24 -9.94 48.57
N SER A 111 27.60 -10.38 49.65
CA SER A 111 26.25 -9.94 50.05
C SER A 111 26.32 -9.19 51.39
N GLY A 112 25.66 -8.04 51.47
CA GLY A 112 25.60 -7.19 52.65
C GLY A 112 24.53 -6.11 52.56
N GLY A 113 24.22 -5.44 53.69
CA GLY A 113 23.26 -4.35 53.75
C GLY A 113 23.71 -3.10 53.00
N ALA A 114 22.90 -2.04 53.00
CA ALA A 114 23.22 -0.80 52.27
C ALA A 114 24.48 -0.06 52.78
N ASP A 115 24.92 -0.35 54.00
CA ASP A 115 26.16 0.17 54.57
C ASP A 115 27.38 -0.70 54.25
N ALA A 116 27.21 -1.92 53.71
CA ALA A 116 28.32 -2.81 53.40
C ALA A 116 29.14 -2.32 52.21
N SER A 117 30.47 -2.54 52.23
CA SER A 117 31.32 -2.23 51.08
C SER A 117 30.95 -3.02 49.81
N SER A 118 30.33 -4.20 49.94
CA SER A 118 29.84 -5.01 48.81
C SER A 118 28.48 -4.56 48.25
N SER A 119 27.99 -3.38 48.66
CA SER A 119 26.76 -2.78 48.15
C SER A 119 27.09 -1.50 47.39
N ILE A 120 26.51 -1.34 46.21
CA ILE A 120 26.64 -0.09 45.44
C ILE A 120 25.66 0.91 46.01
N VAL A 121 26.16 2.09 46.32
CA VAL A 121 25.32 3.22 46.65
C VAL A 121 25.78 4.40 45.82
N GLN A 122 24.90 4.94 44.99
CA GLN A 122 25.18 6.08 44.14
C GLN A 122 24.12 7.16 44.32
N ARG A 123 24.54 8.41 44.17
CA ARG A 123 23.65 9.56 44.22
C ARG A 123 23.98 10.54 43.11
N TRP A 124 22.95 11.00 42.42
CA TRP A 124 23.06 12.04 41.39
C TRP A 124 22.24 13.25 41.79
N ASN A 125 22.78 14.44 41.51
CA ASN A 125 22.05 15.69 41.65
C ASN A 125 20.94 15.73 40.61
N ILE A 126 19.73 16.06 41.03
CA ILE A 126 18.58 16.31 40.15
C ILE A 126 17.97 17.66 40.51
N GLU A 127 17.31 18.29 39.56
CA GLU A 127 16.63 19.55 39.78
C GLU A 127 15.21 19.30 40.31
N PRO A 128 14.75 20.05 41.33
CA PRO A 128 13.41 19.89 41.86
C PRO A 128 12.36 20.40 40.86
N GLY A 129 11.22 19.73 40.79
CA GLY A 129 10.06 20.08 39.97
C GLY A 129 10.14 19.59 38.51
N PHE A 130 11.13 18.78 38.17
CA PHE A 130 11.35 18.28 36.81
C PHE A 130 11.09 16.77 36.70
N LYS A 131 10.85 16.32 35.47
CA LYS A 131 10.70 14.91 35.15
C LYS A 131 12.02 14.32 34.70
N TYR A 132 12.20 13.04 34.96
CA TYR A 132 13.43 12.33 34.66
C TYR A 132 13.13 10.93 34.11
N TYR A 133 14.04 10.46 33.27
CA TYR A 133 14.16 9.07 32.86
C TYR A 133 15.41 8.47 33.52
N PHE A 134 15.28 7.27 34.09
CA PHE A 134 16.39 6.53 34.67
C PHE A 134 16.34 5.07 34.22
N THR A 135 17.48 4.55 33.75
CA THR A 135 17.62 3.14 33.37
C THR A 135 18.98 2.57 33.79
N PHE A 136 19.04 1.25 33.93
CA PHE A 136 20.27 0.48 34.15
C PHE A 136 20.07 -0.97 33.71
N TRP A 137 21.18 -1.67 33.46
CA TRP A 137 21.19 -3.07 33.06
C TRP A 137 21.77 -3.97 34.16
N MET A 138 21.19 -5.15 34.31
CA MET A 138 21.61 -6.13 35.30
C MET A 138 21.61 -7.55 34.72
N ARG A 139 22.56 -8.38 35.16
CA ARG A 139 22.68 -9.82 34.80
C ARG A 139 22.98 -10.66 36.04
N GLY A 140 22.67 -11.95 36.01
CA GLY A 140 23.11 -12.91 37.04
C GLY A 140 22.25 -12.91 38.32
N GLN A 141 20.95 -12.63 38.17
CA GLN A 141 19.94 -12.70 39.23
C GLN A 141 18.97 -13.87 38.95
N GLY A 142 19.22 -15.04 39.56
CA GLY A 142 18.36 -16.21 39.38
C GLY A 142 16.98 -16.09 40.05
N ALA A 143 16.01 -16.90 39.63
CA ALA A 143 14.60 -16.87 40.06
C ALA A 143 14.32 -16.95 41.58
N ASN A 144 15.31 -17.31 42.39
CA ASN A 144 15.22 -17.39 43.86
C ASN A 144 15.90 -16.21 44.58
N ASN A 145 16.55 -15.29 43.85
CA ASN A 145 17.21 -14.11 44.41
C ASN A 145 16.23 -12.93 44.46
N GLN A 146 15.61 -12.74 45.63
CA GLN A 146 14.54 -11.76 45.86
C GLN A 146 15.05 -10.32 46.13
N TYR A 147 16.34 -10.06 45.94
CA TYR A 147 16.98 -8.79 46.34
C TYR A 147 17.10 -7.84 45.15
N VAL A 148 16.48 -6.66 45.25
CA VAL A 148 16.26 -5.70 44.15
C VAL A 148 17.02 -4.40 44.44
N PRO A 149 17.53 -3.68 43.42
CA PRO A 149 17.96 -2.29 43.57
C PRO A 149 16.83 -1.40 44.11
N CYS A 150 17.14 -0.58 45.10
CA CYS A 150 16.26 0.45 45.60
C CYS A 150 16.64 1.80 44.98
N VAL A 151 15.65 2.46 44.37
CA VAL A 151 15.79 3.81 43.82
C VAL A 151 14.88 4.73 44.61
N SER A 152 15.42 5.84 45.10
CA SER A 152 14.65 6.82 45.87
C SER A 152 15.05 8.25 45.55
N ILE A 153 14.12 9.19 45.73
CA ILE A 153 14.38 10.64 45.66
C ILE A 153 14.39 11.24 47.05
N THR A 154 15.27 12.21 47.31
CA THR A 154 15.41 12.80 48.64
C THR A 154 15.81 14.27 48.60
N PRO A 155 15.34 15.12 49.56
CA PRO A 155 15.68 16.54 49.59
C PRO A 155 17.03 16.80 50.26
N GLU A 156 17.62 15.80 50.90
CA GLU A 156 18.90 15.93 51.62
C GLU A 156 19.75 14.67 51.46
N LYS A 157 21.05 14.82 51.74
CA LYS A 157 21.97 13.70 51.68
C LYS A 157 21.74 12.74 52.85
N SER A 158 21.60 11.45 52.54
CA SER A 158 21.57 10.41 53.57
C SER A 158 22.95 10.23 54.21
N LYS A 159 23.01 10.25 55.55
CA LYS A 159 24.24 10.07 56.35
C LYS A 159 24.58 8.59 56.60
N CYS A 160 23.68 7.66 56.25
CA CYS A 160 23.90 6.21 56.29
C CYS A 160 23.20 5.54 55.09
N GLY A 161 23.84 4.56 54.43
CA GLY A 161 23.24 3.86 53.29
C GLY A 161 21.87 3.26 53.65
N GLY A 162 20.83 3.62 52.90
CA GLY A 162 19.46 3.12 53.08
C GLY A 162 18.50 3.99 53.90
N MET A 163 18.96 5.07 54.57
CA MET A 163 18.10 5.91 55.43
C MET A 163 17.15 6.87 54.69
N ASN A 164 17.40 7.14 53.41
CA ASN A 164 16.52 7.98 52.58
C ASN A 164 15.80 7.13 51.52
N GLU A 165 15.48 5.87 51.84
CA GLU A 165 14.73 5.00 50.93
C GLU A 165 13.23 5.27 51.01
N LEU A 166 12.67 5.55 52.20
CA LEU A 166 11.23 5.77 52.43
C LEU A 166 10.94 7.13 53.09
N LYS A 167 9.67 7.52 53.15
CA LYS A 167 9.19 8.70 53.90
C LYS A 167 8.56 8.27 55.22
N GLY A 168 8.97 8.85 56.34
CA GLY A 168 8.31 8.67 57.64
C GLY A 168 9.20 8.06 58.71
N LEU A 169 8.59 7.55 59.79
CA LEU A 169 9.31 6.89 60.88
C LEU A 169 9.25 5.36 60.71
N ASP A 170 10.38 4.67 60.86
CA ASP A 170 10.39 3.19 60.92
C ASP A 170 10.01 2.66 62.32
N GLU A 171 9.90 1.33 62.46
CA GLU A 171 9.54 0.67 63.74
C GLU A 171 10.45 1.08 64.92
N PRO A 172 11.78 1.26 64.73
CA PRO A 172 12.68 1.86 65.72
C PRO A 172 12.51 3.37 66.00
N GLY A 173 11.66 4.09 65.25
CA GLY A 173 11.43 5.53 65.40
C GLY A 173 12.47 6.42 64.71
N LYS A 174 13.16 5.92 63.68
CA LYS A 174 14.13 6.68 62.87
C LYS A 174 13.42 7.41 61.75
N LEU A 175 13.81 8.67 61.48
CA LEU A 175 13.21 9.52 60.45
C LEU A 175 13.87 9.27 59.09
N HIS A 176 13.05 8.88 58.12
CA HIS A 176 13.43 8.75 56.71
C HIS A 176 12.82 9.91 55.91
N ASN A 177 13.67 10.60 55.13
CA ASN A 177 13.31 11.80 54.37
C ASN A 177 13.25 11.55 52.85
N GLY A 178 13.33 10.30 52.40
CA GLY A 178 13.26 9.96 50.99
C GLY A 178 11.86 9.59 50.53
N THR A 179 11.71 9.33 49.24
CA THR A 179 10.54 8.64 48.70
C THR A 179 10.97 7.58 47.71
N THR A 180 10.52 6.35 47.93
CA THR A 180 10.92 5.20 47.11
C THR A 180 10.25 5.27 45.75
N LEU A 181 11.05 5.18 44.69
CA LEU A 181 10.60 5.09 43.30
C LEU A 181 10.56 3.64 42.81
N LEU A 182 11.57 2.85 43.16
CA LEU A 182 11.71 1.43 42.80
C LEU A 182 12.26 0.65 44.00
N GLY A 183 11.79 -0.59 44.18
CA GLY A 183 12.20 -1.47 45.28
C GLY A 183 11.43 -1.24 46.58
N LYS A 184 11.65 -2.09 47.59
CA LYS A 184 11.02 -1.98 48.92
C LYS A 184 12.07 -1.69 50.00
N ASN A 185 11.68 -0.92 51.02
CA ASN A 185 12.41 -0.74 52.27
C ASN A 185 11.98 -1.79 53.31
N GLY A 186 12.93 -2.45 53.97
CA GLY A 186 12.68 -3.25 55.17
C GLY A 186 13.79 -4.24 55.50
N ASP A 187 14.08 -4.39 56.79
CA ASP A 187 14.87 -5.48 57.37
C ASP A 187 14.12 -6.85 57.34
N ASP A 188 13.00 -6.94 56.59
CA ASP A 188 12.16 -8.13 56.46
C ASP A 188 12.55 -8.94 55.20
N LEU A 189 13.16 -10.09 55.44
CA LEU A 189 13.68 -11.02 54.42
C LEU A 189 12.58 -11.80 53.67
N SER A 190 11.29 -11.60 53.98
CA SER A 190 10.20 -12.51 53.55
C SER A 190 9.22 -11.98 52.50
N GLU A 191 9.30 -10.70 52.09
CA GLU A 191 8.40 -10.12 51.09
C GLU A 191 9.12 -9.70 49.79
N SER A 192 8.61 -10.17 48.65
CA SER A 192 9.12 -9.86 47.31
C SER A 192 8.65 -8.49 46.82
N SER A 193 9.58 -7.67 46.29
CA SER A 193 9.26 -6.43 45.57
C SER A 193 9.49 -6.62 44.08
N TYR A 194 8.54 -6.19 43.24
CA TYR A 194 8.52 -6.47 41.80
C TYR A 194 9.08 -5.29 40.98
N GLY A 195 10.13 -5.54 40.20
CA GLY A 195 10.67 -4.67 39.14
C GLY A 195 11.07 -5.49 37.91
N TYR A 196 11.23 -4.86 36.74
CA TYR A 196 11.37 -5.52 35.43
C TYR A 196 12.62 -6.43 35.27
N SER A 197 13.57 -6.42 36.21
CA SER A 197 14.75 -7.31 36.19
C SER A 197 14.59 -8.65 36.94
N ASN A 198 13.41 -8.97 37.48
CA ASN A 198 13.30 -10.04 38.48
C ASN A 198 13.39 -11.50 37.97
N TYR A 199 13.54 -11.74 36.66
CA TYR A 199 13.74 -13.09 36.14
C TYR A 199 14.66 -13.09 34.93
N ILE A 200 15.93 -13.36 35.18
CA ILE A 200 16.93 -13.53 34.13
C ILE A 200 17.62 -14.87 34.38
N ASP A 201 17.94 -15.59 33.30
CA ASP A 201 18.95 -16.63 33.40
C ASP A 201 20.31 -16.01 33.80
N ASN A 202 21.29 -16.84 34.13
CA ASN A 202 22.58 -16.31 34.60
C ASN A 202 23.37 -15.57 33.49
N ASP A 203 22.94 -15.65 32.23
CA ASP A 203 23.76 -15.32 31.07
C ASP A 203 23.25 -14.12 30.24
N THR A 204 22.01 -13.66 30.47
CA THR A 204 21.40 -12.55 29.72
C THR A 204 21.39 -11.23 30.51
N TRP A 205 21.51 -10.09 29.81
CA TRP A 205 21.32 -8.76 30.38
C TRP A 205 19.83 -8.36 30.36
N ALA A 206 19.31 -7.79 31.46
CA ALA A 206 17.98 -7.21 31.47
C ALA A 206 17.98 -5.76 31.94
N GLN A 207 17.20 -4.96 31.25
CA GLN A 207 17.01 -3.54 31.48
C GLN A 207 15.99 -3.29 32.60
N THR A 208 16.18 -2.24 33.37
CA THR A 208 15.15 -1.67 34.25
C THR A 208 15.10 -0.18 34.06
N SER A 209 13.93 0.33 33.65
CA SER A 209 13.75 1.73 33.28
C SER A 209 12.50 2.32 33.92
N ILE A 210 12.62 3.57 34.40
CA ILE A 210 11.54 4.30 35.06
C ILE A 210 11.49 5.77 34.63
N PHE A 211 10.27 6.30 34.56
CA PHE A 211 10.00 7.73 34.58
C PHE A 211 9.58 8.17 35.97
N PHE A 212 10.06 9.32 36.42
CA PHE A 212 9.67 9.88 37.72
C PHE A 212 9.66 11.41 37.73
N ASN A 213 8.94 11.98 38.69
CA ASN A 213 8.96 13.41 39.02
C ASN A 213 9.86 13.63 40.24
N SER A 214 10.79 14.58 40.15
CA SER A 214 11.68 14.90 41.27
C SER A 214 10.95 15.56 42.45
N GLU A 215 9.73 16.08 42.25
CA GLU A 215 8.97 16.83 43.26
C GLU A 215 9.81 17.96 43.87
N ASN A 216 9.94 18.04 45.20
CA ASN A 216 10.81 19.01 45.86
C ASN A 216 12.20 18.44 46.20
N ASN A 217 12.54 17.27 45.65
CA ASN A 217 13.79 16.57 45.95
C ASN A 217 14.89 17.02 45.00
N ILE A 218 16.13 16.97 45.49
CA ILE A 218 17.31 17.45 44.76
C ILE A 218 18.34 16.34 44.51
N TYR A 219 18.04 15.11 44.95
CA TYR A 219 18.89 13.95 44.74
C TYR A 219 18.08 12.73 44.30
N LEU A 220 18.59 12.00 43.31
CA LEU A 220 18.23 10.61 43.05
C LEU A 220 19.28 9.72 43.73
N GLN A 221 18.84 8.72 44.48
CA GLN A 221 19.69 7.72 45.14
C GLN A 221 19.40 6.34 44.57
N PHE A 222 20.45 5.62 44.20
CA PHE A 222 20.43 4.22 43.79
C PHE A 222 21.21 3.39 44.80
N ASN A 223 20.56 2.37 45.36
CA ASN A 223 21.18 1.41 46.26
C ASN A 223 20.97 0.00 45.72
N SER A 224 22.05 -0.73 45.44
CA SER A 224 21.98 -2.18 45.17
C SER A 224 22.69 -2.94 46.27
N ARG A 225 21.94 -3.77 47.00
CA ARG A 225 22.38 -4.46 48.23
C ARG A 225 21.95 -5.91 48.25
N TRP A 226 22.57 -6.70 49.13
CA TRP A 226 22.39 -8.15 49.25
C TRP A 226 22.61 -8.94 47.95
N MET A 227 23.37 -8.36 47.01
CA MET A 227 23.71 -8.98 45.74
C MET A 227 24.42 -10.33 45.95
N THR A 228 24.14 -11.29 45.08
CA THR A 228 24.91 -12.53 45.02
C THR A 228 26.23 -12.30 44.31
N SER A 229 27.20 -13.20 44.48
CA SER A 229 28.51 -13.12 43.81
C SER A 229 28.47 -13.30 42.28
N THR A 230 27.27 -13.38 41.71
CA THR A 230 26.97 -13.51 40.28
C THR A 230 26.32 -12.25 39.70
N THR A 231 25.85 -11.32 40.54
CA THR A 231 25.11 -10.14 40.08
C THR A 231 26.04 -9.15 39.38
N CYS A 232 25.71 -8.81 38.15
CA CYS A 232 26.45 -7.90 37.28
C CYS A 232 25.61 -6.65 37.01
N LEU A 233 26.25 -5.48 36.90
CA LEU A 233 25.60 -4.20 36.62
C LEU A 233 26.35 -3.46 35.51
N ASP A 234 25.59 -2.76 34.67
CA ASP A 234 26.08 -2.02 33.51
C ASP A 234 25.07 -0.98 32.99
N GLY A 235 25.48 -0.12 32.06
CA GLY A 235 24.61 0.69 31.20
C GLY A 235 23.68 1.66 31.93
N PHE A 236 24.19 2.44 32.88
CA PHE A 236 23.37 3.39 33.64
C PHE A 236 23.07 4.67 32.84
N TYR A 237 21.81 5.09 32.79
CA TYR A 237 21.42 6.33 32.14
C TYR A 237 20.42 7.11 32.99
N LEU A 238 20.72 8.37 33.28
CA LEU A 238 19.87 9.29 34.01
C LEU A 238 19.78 10.61 33.25
N ALA A 239 18.59 10.99 32.82
CA ALA A 239 18.39 12.22 32.06
C ALA A 239 17.17 13.00 32.52
N LYS A 240 17.31 14.33 32.50
CA LYS A 240 16.19 15.26 32.64
C LYS A 240 15.33 15.19 31.38
N LEU A 241 14.01 15.19 31.56
CA LEU A 241 13.03 15.29 30.48
C LEU A 241 12.62 16.74 30.27
N TYR A 242 12.77 17.23 29.04
CA TYR A 242 12.42 18.60 28.65
C TYR A 242 11.05 18.59 27.98
N ASP A 243 10.11 19.37 28.52
CA ASP A 243 8.78 19.53 27.90
C ASP A 243 8.96 20.29 26.59
N ILE A 244 8.69 19.63 25.46
CA ILE A 244 8.90 20.18 24.12
C ILE A 244 8.00 21.40 23.88
N GLU A 245 6.86 21.49 24.55
CA GLU A 245 5.92 22.60 24.38
C GLU A 245 6.36 23.86 25.15
N THR A 246 7.16 23.72 26.20
CA THR A 246 7.53 24.86 27.09
C THR A 246 9.02 25.18 27.11
N THR A 247 9.88 24.25 26.68
CA THR A 247 11.32 24.48 26.53
C THR A 247 11.56 25.34 25.29
N SER A 248 12.53 26.26 25.35
CA SER A 248 12.84 27.09 24.18
C SER A 248 13.31 26.20 23.03
N LYS A 249 12.90 26.55 21.81
CA LYS A 249 13.26 25.77 20.62
C LYS A 249 14.77 25.71 20.41
N LEU A 250 15.50 26.78 20.74
CA LEU A 250 16.96 26.79 20.72
C LEU A 250 17.56 25.77 21.69
N ASP A 251 17.07 25.70 22.92
CA ASP A 251 17.60 24.73 23.91
C ASP A 251 17.32 23.29 23.49
N ILE A 252 16.15 23.02 22.91
CA ILE A 252 15.82 21.72 22.31
C ILE A 252 16.85 21.35 21.23
N LEU A 253 17.14 22.29 20.31
CA LEU A 253 18.10 22.07 19.23
C LEU A 253 19.53 21.88 19.75
N LYS A 254 19.95 22.60 20.79
CA LYS A 254 21.26 22.41 21.43
C LYS A 254 21.40 21.03 22.06
N ILE A 255 20.35 20.51 22.69
CA ILE A 255 20.34 19.16 23.27
C ILE A 255 20.49 18.12 22.15
N GLN A 256 19.76 18.28 21.04
CA GLN A 256 19.86 17.37 19.89
C GLN A 256 21.23 17.44 19.20
N MET A 257 21.81 18.63 19.08
CA MET A 257 23.16 18.83 18.55
C MET A 257 24.21 18.12 19.41
N ARG A 258 24.16 18.30 20.74
CA ARG A 258 25.09 17.61 21.66
C ARG A 258 24.96 16.09 21.60
N ALA A 259 23.73 15.58 21.54
CA ALA A 259 23.51 14.15 21.36
C ALA A 259 24.12 13.62 20.05
N ALA A 260 23.97 14.36 18.96
CA ALA A 260 24.61 14.01 17.69
C ALA A 260 26.14 14.01 17.79
N LEU A 261 26.72 14.99 18.49
CA LEU A 261 28.17 15.09 18.71
C LEU A 261 28.70 13.92 19.56
N GLU A 262 28.03 13.61 20.67
CA GLU A 262 28.40 12.48 21.54
C GLU A 262 28.40 11.16 20.76
N ASN A 263 27.37 10.92 19.95
CA ASN A 263 27.31 9.74 19.09
C ASN A 263 28.45 9.70 18.06
N ALA A 264 28.81 10.85 17.48
CA ALA A 264 29.94 10.94 16.55
C ALA A 264 31.28 10.60 17.21
N LEU A 265 31.50 11.05 18.45
CA LEU A 265 32.72 10.76 19.20
C LEU A 265 32.80 9.30 19.65
N ILE A 266 31.67 8.71 20.08
CA ILE A 266 31.57 7.27 20.36
C ILE A 266 31.91 6.47 19.10
N TYR A 267 31.39 6.88 17.94
CA TYR A 267 31.71 6.21 16.68
C TYR A 267 33.20 6.34 16.35
N ALA A 268 33.83 7.49 16.59
CA ALA A 268 35.27 7.68 16.38
C ALA A 268 36.12 6.67 17.18
N GLU A 269 35.73 6.35 18.42
CA GLU A 269 36.43 5.36 19.26
C GLU A 269 36.37 3.93 18.68
N THR A 270 35.41 3.64 17.81
CA THR A 270 35.31 2.34 17.12
C THR A 270 36.29 2.21 15.95
N LEU A 271 36.88 3.31 15.48
CA LEU A 271 37.70 3.38 14.26
C LEU A 271 39.21 3.27 14.54
N ASN A 272 39.62 2.51 15.56
CA ASN A 272 41.03 2.41 15.99
C ASN A 272 41.97 1.89 14.90
N ASP A 273 41.45 1.10 13.95
CA ASP A 273 42.21 0.58 12.81
C ASP A 273 42.36 1.62 11.67
N TYR A 274 41.65 2.75 11.75
CA TYR A 274 41.67 3.84 10.76
C TYR A 274 41.83 5.22 11.43
N PRO A 275 42.95 5.51 12.14
CA PRO A 275 43.16 6.79 12.82
C PRO A 275 42.95 8.04 11.95
N GLY A 276 43.27 7.97 10.66
CA GLY A 276 43.05 9.07 9.71
C GLY A 276 41.57 9.47 9.55
N LEU A 277 40.65 8.53 9.79
CA LEU A 277 39.20 8.73 9.74
C LEU A 277 38.60 9.17 11.09
N GLN A 278 39.34 9.07 12.19
CA GLN A 278 38.92 9.57 13.50
C GLN A 278 39.01 11.09 13.60
N ASN A 279 40.05 11.68 12.99
CA ASN A 279 40.35 13.11 13.12
C ASN A 279 39.17 14.04 12.77
N PRO A 280 38.43 13.84 11.66
CA PRO A 280 37.28 14.68 11.32
C PRO A 280 36.17 14.66 12.38
N LEU A 281 36.00 13.54 13.11
CA LEU A 281 35.01 13.42 14.17
C LEU A 281 35.47 14.10 15.47
N TYR A 282 36.75 13.98 15.82
CA TYR A 282 37.32 14.71 16.96
C TYR A 282 37.37 16.23 16.73
N ASP A 283 37.56 16.68 15.49
CA ASP A 283 37.49 18.10 15.15
C ASP A 283 36.11 18.71 15.46
N LEU A 284 35.02 17.94 15.35
CA LEU A 284 33.67 18.40 15.72
C LEU A 284 33.57 18.75 17.21
N GLU A 285 34.29 18.04 18.09
CA GLU A 285 34.32 18.35 19.53
C GLU A 285 34.97 19.72 19.75
N MET A 286 36.03 20.03 19.01
CA MET A 286 36.70 21.33 19.07
C MET A 286 35.77 22.47 18.63
N PHE A 287 34.87 22.23 17.67
CA PHE A 287 33.95 23.26 17.16
C PHE A 287 32.65 23.37 17.96
N TYR A 288 32.09 22.26 18.45
CA TYR A 288 30.73 22.20 19.00
C TYR A 288 30.65 21.69 20.44
N GLY A 289 31.77 21.30 21.06
CA GLY A 289 31.81 20.84 22.45
C GLY A 289 31.47 21.93 23.46
N ASP A 290 31.72 23.20 23.12
CA ASP A 290 31.26 24.37 23.89
C ASP A 290 30.06 25.03 23.18
N ASP A 291 28.85 24.68 23.62
CA ASP A 291 27.59 25.20 23.05
C ASP A 291 27.30 26.67 23.40
N SER A 292 28.21 27.36 24.13
CA SER A 292 28.11 28.80 24.36
C SER A 292 28.29 29.62 23.09
N MET A 293 28.87 29.02 22.04
CA MET A 293 29.03 29.61 20.71
C MET A 293 27.80 29.48 19.80
N ILE A 294 26.80 28.69 20.22
CA ILE A 294 25.55 28.49 19.49
C ILE A 294 24.52 29.51 20.01
N GLU A 295 24.30 30.60 19.28
CA GLU A 295 23.44 31.70 19.74
C GLU A 295 22.03 31.67 19.10
N THR A 296 21.87 30.99 17.96
CA THR A 296 20.61 30.96 17.20
C THR A 296 20.14 29.54 16.87
N GLU A 297 18.84 29.40 16.53
CA GLU A 297 18.27 28.13 16.08
C GLU A 297 18.93 27.64 14.78
N GLU A 298 19.33 28.56 13.91
CA GLU A 298 20.00 28.26 12.64
C GLU A 298 21.41 27.71 12.87
N ASP A 299 22.16 28.29 13.82
CA ASP A 299 23.50 27.78 14.19
C ASP A 299 23.42 26.34 14.71
N ALA A 300 22.44 26.05 15.58
CA ALA A 300 22.24 24.71 16.14
C ALA A 300 21.85 23.67 15.07
N LEU A 301 20.98 24.06 14.13
CA LEU A 301 20.57 23.20 13.01
C LEU A 301 21.73 22.93 12.06
N ASN A 302 22.51 23.96 11.71
CA ASN A 302 23.66 23.83 10.82
C ASN A 302 24.74 22.95 11.45
N ALA A 303 25.07 23.16 12.73
CA ALA A 303 26.01 22.31 13.46
C ALA A 303 25.54 20.84 13.51
N THR A 304 24.26 20.61 13.80
CA THR A 304 23.70 19.24 13.80
C THR A 304 23.78 18.58 12.43
N ALA A 305 23.54 19.34 11.36
CA ALA A 305 23.66 18.85 9.99
C ALA A 305 25.11 18.53 9.62
N GLU A 306 26.05 19.40 10.00
CA GLU A 306 27.49 19.19 9.78
C GLU A 306 27.98 17.93 10.48
N ILE A 307 27.66 17.74 11.77
CA ILE A 307 28.00 16.53 12.53
C ILE A 307 27.48 15.27 11.82
N LYS A 308 26.21 15.27 11.40
CA LYS A 308 25.61 14.11 10.72
C LYS A 308 26.23 13.82 9.35
N ASN A 309 26.57 14.87 8.60
CA ASN A 309 27.22 14.71 7.30
C ASN A 309 28.64 14.15 7.47
N THR A 310 29.43 14.66 8.42
CA THR A 310 30.77 14.15 8.69
C THR A 310 30.74 12.68 9.12
N VAL A 311 29.80 12.28 9.99
CA VAL A 311 29.62 10.85 10.34
C VAL A 311 29.35 10.02 9.10
N LYS A 312 28.43 10.46 8.23
CA LYS A 312 28.10 9.75 6.98
C LYS A 312 29.30 9.66 6.02
N ASP A 313 30.09 10.72 5.92
CA ASP A 313 31.27 10.73 5.06
C ASP A 313 32.36 9.77 5.57
N VAL A 314 32.52 9.68 6.90
CA VAL A 314 33.40 8.70 7.54
C VAL A 314 32.88 7.27 7.35
N GLU A 315 31.58 7.02 7.53
CA GLU A 315 30.97 5.71 7.26
C GLU A 315 31.23 5.24 5.82
N ASN A 316 31.07 6.15 4.84
CA ASN A 316 31.40 5.86 3.44
C ASN A 316 32.90 5.60 3.23
N ALA A 317 33.78 6.34 3.92
CA ALA A 317 35.22 6.12 3.84
C ALA A 317 35.63 4.76 4.40
N VAL A 318 34.98 4.28 5.46
CA VAL A 318 35.19 2.92 6.00
C VAL A 318 34.78 1.85 4.98
N LEU A 319 33.67 2.05 4.26
CA LEU A 319 33.28 1.17 3.16
C LEU A 319 34.31 1.18 2.03
N ASN A 320 34.80 2.37 1.66
CA ASN A 320 35.85 2.51 0.64
C ASN A 320 37.17 1.84 1.08
N ALA A 321 37.53 1.92 2.36
CA ALA A 321 38.72 1.24 2.90
C ALA A 321 38.62 -0.28 2.71
N ALA A 322 37.46 -0.87 2.99
CA ALA A 322 37.21 -2.28 2.72
C ALA A 322 37.26 -2.60 1.21
N GLU A 323 36.73 -1.71 0.36
CA GLU A 323 36.75 -1.89 -1.10
C GLU A 323 38.16 -1.80 -1.68
N VAL A 324 39.02 -0.90 -1.19
CA VAL A 324 40.44 -0.84 -1.59
C VAL A 324 41.13 -2.18 -1.33
N GLN A 325 40.89 -2.82 -0.18
CA GLN A 325 41.47 -4.13 0.13
C GLN A 325 40.96 -5.24 -0.83
N LYS A 326 39.68 -5.19 -1.20
CA LYS A 326 39.12 -6.10 -2.22
C LYS A 326 39.77 -5.88 -3.58
N LEU A 327 39.90 -4.62 -4.01
CA LEU A 327 40.54 -4.25 -5.27
C LEU A 327 42.01 -4.66 -5.31
N PHE A 328 42.75 -4.50 -4.22
CA PHE A 328 44.12 -5.00 -4.12
C PHE A 328 44.18 -6.51 -4.37
N THR A 329 43.36 -7.28 -3.66
CA THR A 329 43.30 -8.74 -3.82
C THR A 329 42.92 -9.14 -5.26
N LYS A 330 41.95 -8.43 -5.85
CA LYS A 330 41.49 -8.65 -7.22
C LYS A 330 42.59 -8.37 -8.23
N ILE A 331 43.28 -7.24 -8.10
CA ILE A 331 44.37 -6.84 -9.00
C ILE A 331 45.56 -7.80 -8.89
N GLU A 332 45.95 -8.20 -7.68
CA GLU A 332 47.00 -9.20 -7.48
C GLU A 332 46.67 -10.53 -8.16
N ASN A 333 45.41 -10.97 -8.08
CA ASN A 333 44.92 -12.15 -8.77
C ASN A 333 45.01 -11.97 -10.29
N LEU A 334 44.54 -10.83 -10.83
CA LEU A 334 44.61 -10.54 -12.26
C LEU A 334 46.05 -10.53 -12.77
N ILE A 335 46.98 -9.86 -12.06
CA ILE A 335 48.42 -9.83 -12.38
C ILE A 335 49.02 -11.23 -12.39
N THR A 336 48.56 -12.14 -11.53
CA THR A 336 49.10 -13.49 -11.41
C THR A 336 48.52 -14.46 -12.44
N ASN A 337 47.22 -14.36 -12.72
CA ASN A 337 46.45 -15.41 -13.41
C ASN A 337 45.99 -15.03 -14.83
N THR A 338 46.17 -13.77 -15.24
CA THR A 338 45.77 -13.28 -16.57
C THR A 338 46.93 -12.57 -17.27
N ALA A 339 46.83 -12.35 -18.58
CA ALA A 339 47.91 -11.76 -19.37
C ALA A 339 47.37 -10.96 -20.58
N TYR A 340 46.55 -9.94 -20.31
CA TYR A 340 46.07 -9.01 -21.35
C TYR A 340 47.10 -7.89 -21.58
N ASP A 341 47.00 -7.20 -22.72
CA ASP A 341 48.00 -6.21 -23.15
C ASP A 341 48.19 -5.05 -22.15
N GLY A 342 47.17 -4.73 -21.36
CA GLY A 342 47.18 -3.67 -20.35
C GLY A 342 47.81 -4.04 -19.00
N ILE A 343 48.40 -5.24 -18.85
CA ILE A 343 48.88 -5.73 -17.54
C ILE A 343 49.94 -4.82 -16.91
N ASP A 344 50.83 -4.23 -17.71
CA ASP A 344 51.85 -3.31 -17.23
C ASP A 344 51.22 -2.04 -16.63
N ALA A 345 50.21 -1.47 -17.29
CA ALA A 345 49.51 -0.27 -16.82
C ALA A 345 48.69 -0.55 -15.55
N LEU A 346 48.06 -1.74 -15.44
CA LEU A 346 47.38 -2.17 -14.22
C LEU A 346 48.36 -2.29 -13.06
N THR A 347 49.53 -2.89 -13.31
CA THR A 347 50.58 -3.09 -12.31
C THR A 347 51.14 -1.75 -11.81
N ASP A 348 51.40 -0.80 -12.71
CA ASP A 348 51.85 0.55 -12.36
C ASP A 348 50.81 1.30 -11.51
N ALA A 349 49.52 1.23 -11.88
CA ALA A 349 48.44 1.86 -11.12
C ALA A 349 48.27 1.22 -9.72
N TYR A 350 48.41 -0.10 -9.62
CA TYR A 350 48.38 -0.82 -8.35
C TYR A 350 49.47 -0.34 -7.40
N TYR A 351 50.74 -0.36 -7.83
CA TYR A 351 51.86 0.03 -6.97
C TYR A 351 51.85 1.53 -6.62
N ALA A 352 51.35 2.40 -7.51
CA ALA A 352 51.20 3.82 -7.21
C ALA A 352 50.31 4.09 -5.97
N ILE A 353 49.30 3.25 -5.74
CA ILE A 353 48.41 3.34 -4.59
C ILE A 353 48.93 2.48 -3.43
N TYR A 354 49.27 1.21 -3.69
CA TYR A 354 49.72 0.25 -2.68
C TYR A 354 50.96 0.74 -1.91
N ASP A 355 51.94 1.35 -2.57
CA ASP A 355 53.16 1.85 -1.91
C ASP A 355 52.91 3.06 -0.99
N THR A 356 51.75 3.72 -1.15
CA THR A 356 51.34 4.87 -0.34
C THR A 356 50.24 4.54 0.66
N TYR A 357 49.72 3.31 0.65
CA TYR A 357 48.64 2.87 1.53
C TYR A 357 49.05 2.94 3.00
N ASP A 358 48.41 3.85 3.74
CA ASP A 358 48.68 4.08 5.16
C ASP A 358 47.38 4.38 5.92
N PRO A 359 46.77 3.37 6.57
CA PRO A 359 45.51 3.57 7.29
C PRO A 359 45.64 4.50 8.51
N GLU A 360 46.86 4.75 9.00
CA GLU A 360 47.12 5.71 10.09
C GLU A 360 46.99 7.17 9.61
N ALA A 361 47.23 7.43 8.32
CA ALA A 361 47.33 8.79 7.78
C ALA A 361 46.26 9.14 6.72
N TRP A 362 45.66 8.14 6.07
CA TRP A 362 44.72 8.35 4.96
C TRP A 362 43.41 9.00 5.41
N SER A 363 43.03 10.05 4.69
CA SER A 363 41.79 10.79 4.86
C SER A 363 40.63 10.16 4.06
N ILE A 364 39.42 10.72 4.24
CA ILE A 364 38.22 10.35 3.48
C ILE A 364 38.47 10.44 1.95
N GLU A 365 39.16 11.48 1.49
CA GLU A 365 39.43 11.73 0.07
C GLU A 365 40.43 10.74 -0.52
N ASP A 366 41.42 10.30 0.28
CA ASP A 366 42.44 9.33 -0.15
C ASP A 366 41.80 7.97 -0.47
N TYR A 367 40.94 7.46 0.42
CA TYR A 367 40.22 6.21 0.18
C TYR A 367 39.31 6.28 -1.04
N SER A 368 38.53 7.36 -1.19
CA SER A 368 37.66 7.52 -2.36
C SER A 368 38.46 7.58 -3.67
N SER A 369 39.57 8.32 -3.68
CA SER A 369 40.42 8.48 -4.86
C SER A 369 41.13 7.17 -5.25
N ALA A 370 41.51 6.38 -4.24
CA ALA A 370 42.10 5.05 -4.44
C ALA A 370 41.10 4.08 -5.09
N VAL A 371 39.87 4.00 -4.58
CA VAL A 371 38.82 3.17 -5.20
C VAL A 371 38.57 3.58 -6.65
N GLU A 372 38.40 4.87 -6.93
CA GLU A 372 38.17 5.37 -8.29
C GLU A 372 39.32 4.99 -9.23
N SER A 373 40.57 5.23 -8.81
CA SER A 373 41.77 4.97 -9.62
C SER A 373 41.97 3.48 -9.89
N LEU A 374 41.83 2.63 -8.87
CA LEU A 374 42.03 1.18 -8.98
C LEU A 374 40.90 0.53 -9.79
N SER A 375 39.65 0.90 -9.55
CA SER A 375 38.50 0.42 -10.35
C SER A 375 38.62 0.82 -11.81
N LYS A 376 39.05 2.06 -12.09
CA LYS A 376 39.33 2.49 -13.46
C LYS A 376 40.44 1.66 -14.10
N ALA A 377 41.55 1.43 -13.38
CA ALA A 377 42.65 0.62 -13.89
C ALA A 377 42.24 -0.83 -14.20
N VAL A 378 41.40 -1.44 -13.34
CA VAL A 378 40.81 -2.77 -13.58
C VAL A 378 39.95 -2.77 -14.84
N ASN A 379 39.09 -1.78 -15.03
CA ASN A 379 38.27 -1.66 -16.25
C ASN A 379 39.13 -1.46 -17.50
N ASP A 380 40.09 -0.54 -17.48
CA ASP A 380 41.03 -0.31 -18.58
C ASP A 380 41.79 -1.60 -18.94
N TYR A 381 42.18 -2.38 -17.91
CA TYR A 381 42.82 -3.68 -18.09
C TYR A 381 41.91 -4.69 -18.79
N TYR A 382 40.67 -4.86 -18.36
CA TYR A 382 39.73 -5.77 -19.04
C TYR A 382 39.44 -5.33 -20.49
N TYR A 383 39.36 -4.03 -20.77
CA TYR A 383 39.18 -3.51 -22.11
C TYR A 383 40.42 -3.67 -23.01
N SER A 384 41.61 -3.86 -22.44
CA SER A 384 42.87 -4.02 -23.19
C SER A 384 43.01 -5.35 -23.95
N GLN A 385 42.07 -6.28 -23.78
CA GLN A 385 42.07 -7.56 -24.47
C GLN A 385 42.10 -7.41 -25.99
N SER A 386 42.98 -8.19 -26.65
CA SER A 386 43.00 -8.26 -28.12
C SER A 386 41.76 -8.99 -28.65
N TYR A 387 41.26 -8.54 -29.79
CA TYR A 387 40.09 -9.11 -30.45
C TYR A 387 40.38 -9.47 -31.90
N SER A 388 39.73 -10.53 -32.37
CA SER A 388 39.71 -10.96 -33.77
C SER A 388 38.46 -11.81 -34.02
N ASP A 389 38.19 -12.14 -35.29
CA ASP A 389 37.06 -13.01 -35.63
C ASP A 389 37.14 -14.41 -35.01
N ASP A 390 38.33 -14.98 -34.92
CA ASP A 390 38.54 -16.34 -34.38
C ASP A 390 38.75 -16.36 -32.85
N ASN A 391 39.11 -15.20 -32.27
CA ASN A 391 39.37 -15.05 -30.84
C ASN A 391 38.86 -13.67 -30.38
N PRO A 392 37.56 -13.53 -30.08
CA PRO A 392 37.00 -12.29 -29.56
C PRO A 392 37.50 -12.01 -28.13
N ALA A 393 37.49 -10.74 -27.74
CA ALA A 393 37.77 -10.35 -26.36
C ALA A 393 36.62 -10.77 -25.44
N ASP A 394 36.94 -11.28 -24.24
CA ASP A 394 35.96 -11.71 -23.25
C ASP A 394 35.54 -10.52 -22.38
N TYR A 395 34.42 -9.89 -22.74
CA TYR A 395 33.85 -8.75 -22.04
C TYR A 395 32.77 -9.17 -21.03
N THR A 396 32.80 -10.41 -20.55
CA THR A 396 31.86 -10.92 -19.54
C THR A 396 31.90 -10.14 -18.22
N PHE A 397 32.98 -9.40 -17.94
CA PHE A 397 33.04 -8.48 -16.80
C PHE A 397 31.97 -7.37 -16.81
N LEU A 398 31.33 -7.12 -17.96
CA LEU A 398 30.21 -6.18 -18.11
C LEU A 398 28.85 -6.82 -17.82
N VAL A 399 28.79 -8.15 -17.74
CA VAL A 399 27.57 -8.91 -17.43
C VAL A 399 27.48 -9.01 -15.91
N SER A 400 26.44 -8.45 -15.29
CA SER A 400 26.25 -8.61 -13.84
C SER A 400 25.82 -10.04 -13.52
N THR A 401 26.38 -10.63 -12.48
CA THR A 401 26.05 -12.00 -11.98
C THR A 401 25.91 -13.06 -13.09
N PRO A 402 26.92 -13.27 -13.95
CA PRO A 402 26.78 -14.12 -15.16
C PRO A 402 26.44 -15.59 -14.85
N GLN A 403 26.78 -16.09 -13.66
CA GLN A 403 26.45 -17.44 -13.17
C GLN A 403 25.32 -17.47 -12.13
N PHE A 404 24.60 -16.35 -11.95
CA PHE A 404 23.52 -16.18 -10.98
C PHE A 404 23.94 -16.42 -9.51
N CYS A 405 25.12 -15.94 -9.14
CA CYS A 405 25.64 -15.97 -7.78
C CYS A 405 26.34 -14.67 -7.40
N ILE A 406 26.53 -14.46 -6.09
CA ILE A 406 27.39 -13.39 -5.56
C ILE A 406 28.86 -13.63 -5.94
N GLU A 407 29.67 -12.57 -6.00
CA GLU A 407 31.09 -12.62 -6.42
C GLU A 407 31.90 -13.62 -5.57
N GLU A 408 31.67 -13.67 -4.25
CA GLU A 408 32.37 -14.58 -3.33
C GLU A 408 32.04 -16.06 -3.53
N ALA A 409 30.96 -16.35 -4.25
CA ALA A 409 30.49 -17.70 -4.53
C ALA A 409 30.69 -18.11 -6.00
N GLU A 410 31.40 -17.29 -6.79
CA GLU A 410 31.70 -17.62 -8.19
C GLU A 410 32.42 -18.98 -8.29
N PRO A 411 31.94 -19.88 -9.18
CA PRO A 411 32.49 -21.22 -9.28
C PRO A 411 33.84 -21.21 -10.01
N THR A 412 34.77 -22.05 -9.57
CA THR A 412 35.92 -22.40 -10.40
C THR A 412 35.47 -23.39 -11.49
N ILE A 413 35.60 -23.00 -12.75
CA ILE A 413 35.17 -23.82 -13.90
C ILE A 413 36.40 -24.49 -14.53
N VAL A 414 36.46 -25.83 -14.44
CA VAL A 414 37.54 -26.64 -15.06
C VAL A 414 36.90 -27.72 -15.93
N ASP A 415 37.27 -27.76 -17.22
CA ASP A 415 36.71 -28.70 -18.20
C ASP A 415 35.17 -28.74 -18.24
N GLY A 416 34.52 -27.59 -17.99
CA GLY A 416 33.06 -27.45 -17.96
C GLY A 416 32.37 -27.87 -16.65
N VAL A 417 33.16 -28.28 -15.64
CA VAL A 417 32.67 -28.62 -14.29
C VAL A 417 32.71 -27.40 -13.39
N PHE A 418 31.59 -27.09 -12.75
CA PHE A 418 31.42 -25.92 -11.87
C PHE A 418 31.69 -26.35 -10.43
N ASN A 419 32.72 -25.78 -9.81
CA ASN A 419 33.07 -26.06 -8.42
C ASN A 419 32.79 -24.82 -7.56
N TYR A 420 31.66 -24.83 -6.85
CA TYR A 420 31.28 -23.76 -5.94
C TYR A 420 31.95 -23.92 -4.57
N PRO A 421 32.41 -22.82 -3.94
CA PRO A 421 33.12 -22.88 -2.65
C PRO A 421 32.25 -23.44 -1.52
N ASN A 422 30.94 -23.13 -1.53
CA ASN A 422 30.00 -23.51 -0.47
C ASN A 422 29.01 -24.62 -0.88
N VAL A 423 29.35 -25.42 -1.90
CA VAL A 423 28.44 -26.42 -2.51
C VAL A 423 27.80 -27.39 -1.51
N ALA A 424 28.47 -27.69 -0.39
CA ALA A 424 27.97 -28.57 0.66
C ALA A 424 26.68 -28.07 1.33
N ASN A 425 26.39 -26.77 1.23
CA ASN A 425 25.19 -26.14 1.79
C ASN A 425 24.06 -26.00 0.76
N TYR A 426 24.28 -26.37 -0.50
CA TYR A 426 23.33 -26.13 -1.58
C TYR A 426 22.35 -27.30 -1.72
N THR A 427 21.08 -26.98 -1.91
CA THR A 427 20.02 -27.97 -2.10
C THR A 427 19.50 -27.94 -3.53
N ASN A 428 19.48 -29.10 -4.20
CA ASN A 428 18.97 -29.21 -5.56
C ASN A 428 17.47 -28.82 -5.63
N GLY A 429 17.10 -27.93 -6.54
CA GLY A 429 15.72 -27.44 -6.75
C GLY A 429 15.36 -26.18 -5.93
N GLN A 430 16.30 -25.61 -5.18
CA GLN A 430 16.08 -24.42 -4.35
C GLN A 430 17.03 -23.27 -4.71
N SER A 431 16.62 -22.04 -4.39
CA SER A 431 17.54 -20.90 -4.32
C SER A 431 18.36 -21.02 -3.05
N ASN A 432 19.67 -20.74 -3.11
CA ASN A 432 20.55 -20.79 -1.94
C ASN A 432 20.92 -19.38 -1.48
N SER A 433 21.59 -19.27 -0.34
CA SER A 433 22.07 -17.99 0.23
C SER A 433 22.99 -17.21 -0.72
N ASP A 434 23.69 -17.94 -1.58
CA ASP A 434 24.73 -17.40 -2.46
C ASP A 434 24.19 -17.08 -3.86
N SER A 435 22.91 -17.36 -4.13
CA SER A 435 22.26 -17.08 -5.41
C SER A 435 21.93 -15.59 -5.54
N SER A 436 22.24 -14.99 -6.69
CA SER A 436 21.90 -13.60 -7.01
C SER A 436 21.46 -13.47 -8.47
N SER A 437 20.50 -12.59 -8.73
CA SER A 437 20.11 -12.18 -10.09
C SER A 437 20.18 -10.66 -10.23
N GLU A 438 21.09 -10.03 -9.49
CA GLU A 438 21.31 -8.60 -9.55
C GLU A 438 21.65 -8.18 -11.00
N GLY A 439 20.95 -7.14 -11.48
CA GLY A 439 21.05 -6.67 -12.87
C GLY A 439 20.18 -7.42 -13.88
N TRP A 440 19.39 -8.42 -13.47
CA TRP A 440 18.52 -9.20 -14.38
C TRP A 440 17.02 -8.96 -14.12
N TYR A 441 16.20 -8.99 -15.18
CA TYR A 441 14.76 -8.80 -15.12
C TYR A 441 13.97 -9.75 -16.04
N LYS A 442 12.75 -10.08 -15.64
CA LYS A 442 11.83 -10.93 -16.40
C LYS A 442 11.26 -10.19 -17.60
N GLY A 443 10.91 -10.93 -18.66
CA GLY A 443 10.13 -10.40 -19.78
C GLY A 443 8.70 -9.98 -19.42
N ALA A 444 7.88 -9.71 -20.44
CA ALA A 444 6.50 -9.28 -20.26
C ALA A 444 5.62 -10.32 -19.53
N PHE A 445 5.95 -11.60 -19.66
CA PHE A 445 5.30 -12.68 -18.92
C PHE A 445 5.97 -12.89 -17.55
N THR A 446 5.23 -12.64 -16.48
CA THR A 446 5.76 -12.70 -15.10
C THR A 446 5.19 -13.85 -14.26
N ASP A 447 4.18 -14.57 -14.78
CA ASP A 447 3.55 -15.73 -14.15
C ASP A 447 4.44 -16.99 -14.20
N GLY A 448 3.99 -18.07 -13.57
CA GLY A 448 4.72 -19.34 -13.51
C GLY A 448 5.86 -19.37 -12.48
N ASP A 449 6.71 -20.40 -12.59
CA ASP A 449 7.89 -20.56 -11.74
C ASP A 449 9.11 -19.98 -12.45
N GLN A 450 9.41 -18.72 -12.12
CA GLN A 450 10.52 -17.93 -12.65
C GLN A 450 11.37 -17.39 -11.50
N ARG A 451 12.48 -18.06 -11.19
CA ARG A 451 13.30 -17.79 -10.00
C ARG A 451 14.73 -18.33 -10.12
N LEU A 452 15.57 -17.87 -9.22
CA LEU A 452 16.87 -18.48 -8.92
C LEU A 452 16.73 -19.92 -8.42
N ASN A 453 17.64 -20.77 -8.87
CA ASN A 453 17.61 -22.20 -8.58
C ASN A 453 19.00 -22.82 -8.64
N TYR A 454 19.28 -23.83 -7.81
CA TYR A 454 20.43 -24.71 -7.96
C TYR A 454 19.98 -26.07 -8.46
N VAL A 455 20.27 -26.39 -9.71
CA VAL A 455 19.90 -27.67 -10.32
C VAL A 455 20.98 -28.14 -11.28
N GLN A 456 21.05 -29.45 -11.49
CA GLN A 456 22.02 -30.05 -12.39
C GLN A 456 23.48 -29.60 -12.09
N GLN A 457 23.79 -29.51 -10.78
CA GLN A 457 25.05 -29.01 -10.22
C GLN A 457 25.43 -27.55 -10.58
N ARG A 458 24.45 -26.68 -10.90
CA ARG A 458 24.70 -25.27 -11.23
C ARG A 458 23.65 -24.34 -10.64
N MET A 459 24.07 -23.17 -10.17
CA MET A 459 23.17 -22.03 -9.95
C MET A 459 22.71 -21.49 -11.30
N CYS A 460 21.41 -21.21 -11.42
CA CYS A 460 20.78 -20.84 -12.67
C CYS A 460 19.47 -20.08 -12.46
N TRP A 461 19.03 -19.43 -13.52
CA TRP A 461 17.66 -18.95 -13.63
C TRP A 461 16.78 -20.04 -14.21
N ASN A 462 15.75 -20.45 -13.46
CA ASN A 462 14.73 -21.41 -13.88
C ASN A 462 13.47 -20.65 -14.32
N ALA A 463 12.95 -20.92 -15.51
CA ALA A 463 11.75 -20.25 -16.03
C ALA A 463 10.80 -21.22 -16.74
N TRP A 464 9.61 -21.44 -16.17
CA TRP A 464 8.53 -22.21 -16.82
C TRP A 464 7.13 -21.81 -16.36
N ALA A 465 6.14 -22.08 -17.20
CA ALA A 465 4.71 -22.09 -16.86
C ALA A 465 4.00 -23.21 -17.63
N THR A 466 2.72 -23.45 -17.34
CA THR A 466 1.90 -24.44 -18.06
C THR A 466 1.23 -23.91 -19.33
N SER A 467 1.21 -22.58 -19.50
CA SER A 467 0.69 -21.87 -20.69
C SER A 467 1.28 -20.48 -20.73
N PHE A 468 2.01 -20.14 -21.80
CA PHE A 468 2.65 -18.84 -21.98
C PHE A 468 3.01 -18.63 -23.45
N ASP A 469 3.05 -17.39 -23.91
CA ASP A 469 3.55 -17.08 -25.26
C ASP A 469 5.08 -17.08 -25.28
N GLU A 470 5.72 -16.39 -24.34
CA GLU A 470 7.19 -16.35 -24.18
C GLU A 470 7.56 -16.16 -22.71
N VAL A 471 8.56 -16.90 -22.21
CA VAL A 471 9.27 -16.60 -20.95
C VAL A 471 10.70 -16.18 -21.26
N SER A 472 11.19 -15.14 -20.58
CA SER A 472 12.54 -14.63 -20.80
C SER A 472 13.17 -14.01 -19.55
N ILE A 473 14.50 -14.06 -19.51
CA ILE A 473 15.36 -13.38 -18.51
C ILE A 473 16.35 -12.51 -19.26
N ASN A 474 16.47 -11.25 -18.83
CA ASN A 474 17.09 -10.19 -19.61
C ASN A 474 17.99 -9.32 -18.73
N GLN A 475 19.05 -8.77 -19.32
CA GLN A 475 19.91 -7.77 -18.70
C GLN A 475 20.22 -6.69 -19.72
N ASP A 476 20.05 -5.44 -19.31
CA ASP A 476 20.48 -4.27 -20.07
C ASP A 476 21.89 -3.88 -19.65
N ILE A 477 22.79 -3.74 -20.62
CA ILE A 477 24.18 -3.33 -20.40
C ILE A 477 24.39 -2.02 -21.17
N GLU A 478 24.87 -1.00 -20.46
CA GLU A 478 25.12 0.34 -21.00
C GLU A 478 26.60 0.73 -20.85
N GLY A 479 27.02 1.76 -21.59
CA GLY A 479 28.37 2.31 -21.51
C GLY A 479 29.44 1.41 -22.15
N ILE A 480 29.04 0.51 -23.04
CA ILE A 480 29.96 -0.43 -23.71
C ILE A 480 30.56 0.17 -24.99
N PRO A 481 31.73 -0.30 -25.45
CA PRO A 481 32.28 0.10 -26.74
C PRO A 481 31.34 -0.18 -27.91
N ASN A 482 31.41 0.65 -28.95
CA ASN A 482 30.69 0.36 -30.19
C ASN A 482 31.42 -0.74 -30.97
N GLY A 483 30.69 -1.75 -31.43
CA GLY A 483 31.27 -2.84 -32.21
C GLY A 483 30.36 -4.05 -32.35
N TYR A 484 30.97 -5.17 -32.74
CA TYR A 484 30.27 -6.45 -32.90
C TYR A 484 30.39 -7.28 -31.65
N TYR A 485 29.26 -7.81 -31.20
CA TYR A 485 29.16 -8.63 -30.00
C TYR A 485 28.49 -9.97 -30.27
N THR A 486 28.81 -10.99 -29.49
CA THR A 486 27.95 -12.18 -29.35
C THR A 486 27.75 -12.47 -27.88
N VAL A 487 26.58 -12.95 -27.51
CA VAL A 487 26.33 -13.51 -26.18
C VAL A 487 26.27 -15.02 -26.27
N SER A 488 26.79 -15.70 -25.26
CA SER A 488 26.56 -17.14 -25.06
C SER A 488 26.08 -17.43 -23.67
N ALA A 489 25.32 -18.50 -23.49
CA ALA A 489 24.95 -19.01 -22.16
C ALA A 489 24.76 -20.53 -22.20
N ASP A 490 24.83 -21.16 -21.03
CA ASP A 490 24.57 -22.58 -20.86
C ASP A 490 23.10 -22.78 -20.50
N LEU A 491 22.38 -23.57 -21.29
CA LEU A 491 20.99 -23.89 -21.06
C LEU A 491 20.77 -25.40 -20.89
N THR A 492 19.77 -25.76 -20.10
CA THR A 492 19.27 -27.14 -20.00
C THR A 492 17.76 -27.15 -19.74
N THR A 493 17.13 -28.30 -19.95
CA THR A 493 15.71 -28.53 -19.67
C THR A 493 15.44 -30.03 -19.54
N GLN A 494 14.21 -30.40 -19.19
CA GLN A 494 13.79 -31.80 -19.15
C GLN A 494 13.34 -32.33 -20.51
N ALA A 495 13.44 -33.65 -20.70
CA ALA A 495 12.86 -34.34 -21.84
C ALA A 495 11.36 -33.99 -22.00
N GLY A 496 10.93 -33.69 -23.22
CA GLY A 496 9.57 -33.24 -23.53
C GLY A 496 9.38 -31.72 -23.55
N CYS A 497 10.36 -30.94 -23.06
CA CYS A 497 10.22 -29.49 -22.91
C CYS A 497 11.00 -28.68 -23.96
N VAL A 498 11.92 -29.29 -24.73
CA VAL A 498 12.69 -28.62 -25.78
C VAL A 498 11.79 -28.21 -26.94
N THR A 499 11.80 -26.93 -27.27
CA THR A 499 11.07 -26.33 -28.39
C THR A 499 12.00 -25.40 -29.16
N ASP A 500 12.09 -24.14 -28.74
CA ASP A 500 12.78 -23.05 -29.43
C ASP A 500 13.70 -22.24 -28.49
N GLN A 501 14.04 -22.77 -27.31
CA GLN A 501 14.84 -22.09 -26.31
C GLN A 501 16.15 -21.59 -26.91
N ARG A 502 16.49 -20.33 -26.68
CA ARG A 502 17.63 -19.67 -27.31
C ARG A 502 18.15 -18.52 -26.47
N VAL A 503 19.44 -18.27 -26.58
CA VAL A 503 20.09 -17.02 -26.13
C VAL A 503 19.94 -15.97 -27.23
N TYR A 504 19.76 -14.72 -26.84
CA TYR A 504 19.65 -13.59 -27.77
C TYR A 504 20.40 -12.36 -27.25
N ALA A 505 20.81 -11.52 -28.20
CA ALA A 505 21.26 -10.17 -27.93
C ALA A 505 20.57 -9.17 -28.86
N LYS A 506 20.28 -8.00 -28.33
CA LYS A 506 19.54 -6.94 -29.00
C LYS A 506 20.15 -5.58 -28.74
N SER A 507 20.23 -4.77 -29.77
CA SER A 507 20.60 -3.35 -29.70
C SER A 507 19.60 -2.52 -30.50
N ALA A 508 19.80 -1.20 -30.55
CA ALA A 508 19.00 -0.32 -31.40
C ALA A 508 19.16 -0.63 -32.91
N LEU A 509 20.31 -1.17 -33.32
CA LEU A 509 20.64 -1.45 -34.73
C LEU A 509 20.24 -2.85 -35.19
N SER A 510 20.34 -3.84 -34.30
CA SER A 510 20.18 -5.24 -34.69
C SER A 510 19.77 -6.12 -33.53
N GLU A 511 19.10 -7.21 -33.87
CA GLU A 511 18.81 -8.31 -32.96
C GLU A 511 19.37 -9.58 -33.57
N ALA A 512 19.97 -10.42 -32.72
CA ALA A 512 20.56 -11.68 -33.10
C ALA A 512 20.20 -12.74 -32.06
N GLU A 513 19.83 -13.92 -32.56
CA GLU A 513 19.51 -15.08 -31.74
C GLU A 513 20.51 -16.20 -32.03
N SER A 514 20.67 -17.10 -31.07
CA SER A 514 21.33 -18.39 -31.27
C SER A 514 20.41 -19.37 -32.02
N ALA A 515 20.97 -20.47 -32.50
CA ALA A 515 20.16 -21.61 -32.90
C ALA A 515 19.35 -22.13 -31.69
N SER A 516 18.13 -22.64 -31.94
CA SER A 516 17.33 -23.26 -30.88
C SER A 516 18.05 -24.45 -30.25
N MET A 517 17.85 -24.62 -28.95
CA MET A 517 18.34 -25.75 -28.16
C MET A 517 18.00 -27.08 -28.83
N ASN A 518 18.96 -28.00 -28.83
CA ASN A 518 18.79 -29.32 -29.40
C ASN A 518 18.57 -30.37 -28.29
N ALA A 519 17.48 -31.15 -28.41
CA ALA A 519 17.15 -32.19 -27.44
C ALA A 519 18.23 -33.29 -27.30
N ASP A 520 19.06 -33.53 -28.32
CA ASP A 520 20.18 -34.48 -28.26
C ASP A 520 21.39 -33.91 -27.49
N ASN A 521 21.42 -32.60 -27.28
CA ASN A 521 22.54 -31.91 -26.64
C ASN A 521 22.34 -31.68 -25.13
N VAL A 522 21.14 -31.88 -24.61
CA VAL A 522 20.81 -31.72 -23.19
C VAL A 522 20.35 -33.03 -22.56
N TYR A 523 20.52 -33.17 -21.25
CA TYR A 523 20.04 -34.32 -20.49
C TYR A 523 19.72 -33.93 -19.05
N TRP A 524 18.55 -34.30 -18.57
CA TRP A 524 18.11 -34.00 -17.21
C TRP A 524 18.24 -35.23 -16.29
N MET A 525 19.09 -35.13 -15.28
CA MET A 525 19.28 -36.21 -14.31
C MET A 525 18.34 -36.01 -13.11
N VAL A 526 17.55 -37.05 -12.78
CA VAL A 526 16.56 -37.03 -11.69
C VAL A 526 17.02 -37.73 -10.41
N GLU A 527 18.19 -38.37 -10.43
CA GLU A 527 18.80 -39.03 -9.28
C GLU A 527 20.14 -38.38 -8.93
N GLU A 528 20.54 -38.44 -7.66
CA GLU A 528 21.86 -37.97 -7.22
C GLU A 528 22.98 -38.66 -8.03
N PRO A 529 24.03 -37.92 -8.45
CA PRO A 529 24.39 -36.58 -8.02
C PRO A 529 23.74 -35.44 -8.84
N TYR A 530 22.65 -35.67 -9.58
CA TYR A 530 22.00 -34.65 -10.42
C TYR A 530 22.98 -33.99 -11.40
N GLU A 531 23.72 -34.78 -12.18
CA GLU A 531 24.74 -34.30 -13.11
C GLU A 531 24.21 -34.30 -14.55
N GLY A 532 23.27 -33.40 -14.83
CA GLY A 532 22.68 -33.21 -16.15
C GLY A 532 23.63 -32.56 -17.15
N LYS A 533 23.32 -32.72 -18.44
CA LYS A 533 24.06 -32.10 -19.54
C LYS A 533 23.43 -30.76 -19.92
N TRP A 534 24.28 -29.75 -20.05
CA TRP A 534 23.95 -28.40 -20.50
C TRP A 534 24.47 -28.19 -21.93
N GLU A 535 23.75 -27.39 -22.71
CA GLU A 535 24.16 -26.96 -24.05
C GLU A 535 24.54 -25.47 -24.00
N THR A 536 25.74 -25.14 -24.45
CA THR A 536 26.15 -23.75 -24.66
C THR A 536 25.60 -23.25 -25.99
N LEU A 537 24.75 -22.23 -25.94
CA LEU A 537 24.20 -21.57 -27.13
C LEU A 537 24.87 -20.20 -27.29
N THR A 538 25.21 -19.83 -28.53
CA THR A 538 25.85 -18.55 -28.86
C THR A 538 25.05 -17.83 -29.95
N SER A 539 24.73 -16.55 -29.72
CA SER A 539 24.02 -15.72 -30.69
C SER A 539 24.86 -15.49 -31.95
N ALA A 540 24.21 -15.15 -33.07
CA ALA A 540 24.91 -14.47 -34.15
C ALA A 540 25.46 -13.09 -33.67
N LYS A 541 26.36 -12.50 -34.46
CA LYS A 541 26.93 -11.17 -34.16
C LYS A 541 25.83 -10.11 -34.16
N VAL A 542 25.77 -9.32 -33.10
CA VAL A 542 24.93 -8.13 -32.95
C VAL A 542 25.80 -6.89 -33.03
N MET A 543 25.33 -5.86 -33.72
CA MET A 543 26.01 -4.57 -33.86
C MET A 543 25.55 -3.60 -32.77
N VAL A 544 26.47 -2.99 -32.04
CA VAL A 544 26.19 -1.96 -31.03
C VAL A 544 26.82 -0.64 -31.45
N SER A 545 26.03 0.42 -31.54
CA SER A 545 26.48 1.74 -31.99
C SER A 545 26.19 2.87 -31.00
N ASP A 546 25.32 2.65 -30.02
CA ASP A 546 24.90 3.60 -28.98
C ASP A 546 25.43 3.23 -27.59
N GLY A 547 26.36 2.27 -27.53
CA GLY A 547 26.90 1.73 -26.28
C GLY A 547 25.87 1.00 -25.42
N LYS A 548 24.78 0.48 -26.02
CA LYS A 548 23.73 -0.27 -25.31
C LYS A 548 23.44 -1.62 -25.96
N ILE A 549 23.26 -2.63 -25.12
CA ILE A 549 22.87 -3.98 -25.53
C ILE A 549 21.99 -4.61 -24.45
N THR A 550 20.91 -5.26 -24.87
CA THR A 550 20.14 -6.18 -24.03
C THR A 550 20.58 -7.60 -24.37
N ILE A 551 20.90 -8.40 -23.37
CA ILE A 551 21.20 -9.83 -23.53
C ILE A 551 20.21 -10.66 -22.73
N GLY A 552 19.99 -11.91 -23.14
CA GLY A 552 19.11 -12.79 -22.40
C GLY A 552 18.93 -14.17 -22.99
N ALA A 553 18.04 -14.93 -22.35
CA ALA A 553 17.55 -16.21 -22.85
C ALA A 553 16.03 -16.22 -22.83
N LYS A 554 15.43 -16.87 -23.84
CA LYS A 554 13.98 -16.94 -24.00
C LYS A 554 13.53 -18.27 -24.61
N GLY A 555 12.27 -18.62 -24.36
CA GLY A 555 11.59 -19.79 -24.95
C GLY A 555 10.10 -19.52 -25.05
N THR A 556 9.44 -20.10 -26.07
CA THR A 556 8.01 -19.96 -26.30
C THR A 556 7.23 -21.19 -25.86
N GLY A 557 6.04 -20.96 -25.32
CA GLY A 557 5.11 -22.03 -24.97
C GLY A 557 4.45 -22.55 -26.23
N ASP A 558 5.01 -23.61 -26.79
CA ASP A 558 4.40 -24.29 -27.92
C ASP A 558 3.02 -24.83 -27.50
N ASN A 559 2.01 -24.60 -28.34
CA ASN A 559 0.64 -25.10 -28.16
C ASN A 559 0.22 -26.08 -29.28
N GLU A 560 1.04 -26.29 -30.30
CA GLU A 560 0.68 -27.00 -31.52
C GLU A 560 1.14 -28.48 -31.51
N HIS A 561 2.28 -28.78 -30.90
CA HIS A 561 2.86 -30.14 -30.90
C HIS A 561 2.43 -30.97 -29.67
N LEU A 562 2.85 -32.23 -29.58
CA LEU A 562 2.62 -33.08 -28.40
C LEU A 562 3.92 -33.28 -27.61
N PRO A 563 3.92 -33.30 -26.27
CA PRO A 563 5.13 -33.52 -25.46
C PRO A 563 5.90 -34.80 -25.80
N THR A 564 5.20 -35.82 -26.31
CA THR A 564 5.78 -37.07 -26.78
C THR A 564 6.68 -36.93 -28.01
N GLU A 565 6.55 -35.85 -28.78
CA GLU A 565 7.37 -35.56 -29.95
C GLU A 565 8.78 -35.11 -29.57
N PHE A 566 8.98 -34.71 -28.31
CA PHE A 566 10.26 -34.26 -27.75
C PHE A 566 10.75 -35.15 -26.60
N GLY A 567 10.27 -36.40 -26.54
CA GLY A 567 10.71 -37.40 -25.56
C GLY A 567 10.05 -37.31 -24.17
N GLY A 568 8.98 -36.54 -24.02
CA GLY A 568 8.21 -36.39 -22.77
C GLY A 568 7.04 -37.36 -22.61
N THR A 569 6.37 -37.29 -21.46
CA THR A 569 5.09 -37.99 -21.21
C THR A 569 3.91 -37.12 -21.65
N LYS A 570 2.75 -37.73 -21.94
CA LYS A 570 1.56 -37.03 -22.47
C LYS A 570 1.01 -35.90 -21.58
N GLU A 571 1.46 -35.79 -20.33
CA GLU A 571 0.93 -34.88 -19.32
C GLU A 571 1.88 -33.70 -19.01
N ASP A 572 3.03 -33.58 -19.69
CA ASP A 572 3.97 -32.48 -19.44
C ASP A 572 3.61 -31.22 -20.25
N HIS A 573 3.13 -30.19 -19.58
CA HIS A 573 2.65 -28.95 -20.18
C HIS A 573 3.68 -27.80 -20.16
N ARG A 574 4.95 -28.08 -19.87
CA ARG A 574 5.98 -27.06 -19.60
C ARG A 574 6.91 -26.79 -20.80
N ARG A 575 6.38 -26.92 -22.01
CA ARG A 575 7.15 -26.70 -23.26
C ARG A 575 7.69 -25.28 -23.32
N GLY A 576 8.94 -25.12 -23.72
CA GLY A 576 9.64 -23.83 -23.66
C GLY A 576 10.38 -23.59 -22.33
N TRP A 577 10.22 -24.46 -21.32
CA TRP A 577 10.99 -24.38 -20.07
C TRP A 577 12.50 -24.41 -20.32
N PHE A 578 13.25 -23.54 -19.63
CA PHE A 578 14.69 -23.65 -19.50
C PHE A 578 15.18 -23.37 -18.06
N CYS A 579 16.34 -23.93 -17.75
CA CYS A 579 17.29 -23.36 -16.82
C CYS A 579 18.45 -22.74 -17.62
N VAL A 580 18.92 -21.57 -17.24
CA VAL A 580 20.04 -20.86 -17.90
C VAL A 580 21.05 -20.30 -16.91
N THR A 581 22.34 -20.33 -17.26
CA THR A 581 23.43 -19.75 -16.47
C THR A 581 24.66 -19.48 -17.35
N ASN A 582 25.73 -18.97 -16.77
CA ASN A 582 27.04 -18.79 -17.40
C ASN A 582 26.99 -17.91 -18.66
N PHE A 583 26.33 -16.76 -18.55
CA PHE A 583 26.29 -15.76 -19.61
C PHE A 583 27.71 -15.23 -19.88
N LYS A 584 28.09 -15.15 -21.15
CA LYS A 584 29.35 -14.56 -21.60
C LYS A 584 29.12 -13.58 -22.72
N LEU A 585 29.83 -12.45 -22.67
CA LEU A 585 29.76 -11.42 -23.69
C LEU A 585 31.10 -11.33 -24.41
N HIS A 586 31.10 -11.56 -25.72
CA HIS A 586 32.31 -11.56 -26.54
C HIS A 586 32.31 -10.37 -27.50
N TYR A 587 33.42 -9.63 -27.57
CA TYR A 587 33.63 -8.47 -28.44
C TYR A 587 34.59 -8.79 -29.59
N TYR A 588 34.18 -8.50 -30.82
CA TYR A 588 34.94 -8.83 -32.04
C TYR A 588 35.63 -7.62 -32.68
N GLY A 589 35.45 -6.42 -32.13
CA GLY A 589 36.04 -5.19 -32.67
C GLY A 589 35.01 -4.16 -33.12
N PRO A 590 35.50 -2.97 -33.55
CA PRO A 590 34.66 -1.81 -33.84
C PRO A 590 33.79 -2.03 -35.09
N LEU A 591 32.66 -1.32 -35.16
CA LEU A 591 31.78 -1.33 -36.33
C LEU A 591 32.47 -0.74 -37.56
N SER A 592 32.21 -1.31 -38.73
CA SER A 592 32.50 -0.64 -40.00
C SER A 592 31.40 0.39 -40.33
N GLU A 593 31.76 1.53 -40.94
CA GLU A 593 30.77 2.53 -41.40
C GLU A 593 29.78 1.92 -42.41
N GLU A 594 30.26 1.00 -43.25
CA GLU A 594 29.45 0.33 -44.28
C GLU A 594 28.38 -0.58 -43.65
N ASP A 595 28.75 -1.42 -42.68
CA ASP A 595 27.81 -2.32 -42.01
C ASP A 595 26.80 -1.54 -41.16
N THR A 596 27.25 -0.48 -40.48
CA THR A 596 26.37 0.38 -39.68
C THR A 596 25.29 1.01 -40.54
N LYS A 597 25.68 1.54 -41.72
CA LYS A 597 24.74 2.12 -42.67
C LYS A 597 23.78 1.08 -43.24
N ALA A 598 24.26 -0.11 -43.62
CA ALA A 598 23.41 -1.19 -44.12
C ALA A 598 22.39 -1.65 -43.06
N ALA A 599 22.80 -1.75 -41.80
CA ALA A 599 21.92 -2.07 -40.68
C ALA A 599 20.85 -1.01 -40.45
N PHE A 600 21.23 0.28 -40.48
CA PHE A 600 20.29 1.39 -40.37
C PHE A 600 19.28 1.41 -41.52
N GLU A 601 19.71 1.22 -42.77
CA GLU A 601 18.82 1.15 -43.94
C GLU A 601 17.85 -0.04 -43.85
N LYS A 602 18.32 -1.20 -43.38
CA LYS A 602 17.45 -2.36 -43.10
C LYS A 602 16.41 -2.01 -42.03
N ARG A 603 16.82 -1.36 -40.94
CA ARG A 603 15.93 -0.96 -39.86
C ARG A 603 14.86 0.03 -40.33
N ILE A 604 15.24 1.01 -41.16
CA ILE A 604 14.27 1.93 -41.80
C ILE A 604 13.25 1.16 -42.65
N ALA A 605 13.68 0.13 -43.40
CA ALA A 605 12.77 -0.68 -44.19
C ALA A 605 11.77 -1.47 -43.32
N GLU A 606 12.19 -2.00 -42.17
CA GLU A 606 11.30 -2.66 -41.20
C GLU A 606 10.26 -1.69 -40.63
N LEU A 607 10.68 -0.48 -40.23
CA LEU A 607 9.78 0.57 -39.72
C LEU A 607 8.78 1.01 -40.80
N GLN A 608 9.24 1.12 -42.06
CA GLN A 608 8.37 1.42 -43.20
C GLN A 608 7.34 0.32 -43.45
N ALA A 609 7.75 -0.95 -43.40
CA ALA A 609 6.83 -2.08 -43.53
C ALA A 609 5.77 -2.08 -42.42
N GLN A 610 6.15 -1.75 -41.18
CA GLN A 610 5.19 -1.59 -40.09
C GLN A 610 4.22 -0.42 -40.35
N CYS A 611 4.73 0.73 -40.76
CA CYS A 611 3.92 1.90 -41.10
C CYS A 611 2.90 1.58 -42.21
N ASP A 612 3.27 0.77 -43.19
CA ASP A 612 2.40 0.40 -44.30
C ASP A 612 1.17 -0.42 -43.84
N THR A 613 1.28 -1.18 -42.74
CA THR A 613 0.17 -1.97 -42.15
C THR A 613 -0.85 -1.12 -41.38
N MET A 614 -0.52 0.12 -41.03
CA MET A 614 -1.39 0.98 -40.23
C MET A 614 -2.64 1.40 -41.03
N THR A 615 -3.81 1.29 -40.39
CA THR A 615 -5.13 1.64 -40.94
C THR A 615 -5.55 3.07 -40.57
N PHE A 616 -5.26 3.52 -39.34
CA PHE A 616 -5.61 4.87 -38.89
C PHE A 616 -4.71 5.91 -39.56
N LYS A 617 -5.30 6.76 -40.40
CA LYS A 617 -4.55 7.59 -41.36
C LYS A 617 -3.71 8.68 -40.71
N ALA A 618 -4.21 9.32 -39.65
CA ALA A 618 -3.46 10.35 -38.94
C ALA A 618 -2.24 9.77 -38.21
N ASP A 619 -2.42 8.64 -37.52
CA ASP A 619 -1.32 7.92 -36.85
C ASP A 619 -0.28 7.44 -37.88
N LYS A 620 -0.74 6.90 -39.03
CA LYS A 620 0.13 6.48 -40.13
C LYS A 620 0.94 7.64 -40.67
N ALA A 621 0.31 8.80 -40.91
CA ALA A 621 0.99 9.98 -41.39
C ALA A 621 2.05 10.48 -40.40
N ALA A 622 1.73 10.55 -39.11
CA ALA A 622 2.68 10.95 -38.07
C ALA A 622 3.90 10.01 -37.98
N TYR A 623 3.68 8.70 -38.10
CA TYR A 623 4.77 7.72 -38.11
C TYR A 623 5.61 7.81 -39.39
N GLN A 624 4.95 7.96 -40.54
CA GLN A 624 5.59 8.15 -41.85
C GLN A 624 6.47 9.41 -41.88
N ASP A 625 6.01 10.52 -41.28
CA ASP A 625 6.75 11.77 -41.17
C ASP A 625 8.02 11.59 -40.32
N SER A 626 7.92 10.84 -39.23
CA SER A 626 9.07 10.50 -38.38
C SER A 626 10.12 9.68 -39.16
N ILE A 627 9.68 8.65 -39.90
CA ILE A 627 10.55 7.86 -40.78
C ILE A 627 11.21 8.76 -41.84
N ASN A 628 10.44 9.61 -42.51
CA ASN A 628 10.94 10.50 -43.56
C ASN A 628 11.96 11.52 -43.06
N LYS A 629 11.80 12.00 -41.81
CA LYS A 629 12.71 12.95 -41.17
C LYS A 629 14.09 12.34 -40.93
N TYR A 630 14.15 11.06 -40.53
CA TYR A 630 15.39 10.46 -40.04
C TYR A 630 16.07 9.50 -41.03
N LYS A 631 15.37 9.01 -42.07
CA LYS A 631 15.93 8.04 -43.03
C LYS A 631 17.18 8.49 -43.81
N THR A 632 17.54 9.77 -43.77
CA THR A 632 18.71 10.33 -44.46
C THR A 632 19.93 10.52 -43.56
N ALA A 633 19.87 10.06 -42.31
CA ALA A 633 21.03 10.06 -41.40
C ALA A 633 22.22 9.35 -42.04
N SER A 634 23.42 9.91 -41.86
CA SER A 634 24.59 9.50 -42.64
C SER A 634 25.84 9.22 -41.81
N SER A 635 26.02 9.89 -40.67
CA SER A 635 27.07 9.56 -39.70
C SER A 635 26.56 8.57 -38.65
N ILE A 636 27.48 7.89 -37.95
CA ILE A 636 27.12 6.98 -36.84
C ILE A 636 26.31 7.72 -35.76
N ASP A 637 26.74 8.92 -35.38
CA ASP A 637 26.03 9.75 -34.39
C ASP A 637 24.62 10.14 -34.87
N GLU A 638 24.48 10.59 -36.12
CA GLU A 638 23.17 10.92 -36.70
C GLU A 638 22.25 9.70 -36.76
N MET A 639 22.79 8.52 -37.10
CA MET A 639 22.03 7.26 -37.16
C MET A 639 21.59 6.82 -35.76
N ASN A 640 22.42 6.99 -34.74
CA ASN A 640 22.06 6.69 -33.35
C ASN A 640 20.94 7.61 -32.83
N GLU A 641 21.07 8.93 -33.05
CA GLU A 641 20.01 9.88 -32.70
C GLU A 641 18.70 9.57 -33.44
N ALA A 642 18.79 9.20 -34.72
CA ALA A 642 17.66 8.76 -35.52
C ALA A 642 16.98 7.52 -34.94
N LEU A 643 17.75 6.48 -34.57
CA LEU A 643 17.20 5.24 -34.02
C LEU A 643 16.48 5.48 -32.68
N ALA A 644 17.05 6.30 -31.80
CA ALA A 644 16.40 6.66 -30.54
C ALA A 644 15.06 7.36 -30.78
N ALA A 645 15.02 8.35 -31.70
CA ALA A 645 13.78 9.05 -32.03
C ALA A 645 12.73 8.15 -32.71
N LEU A 646 13.18 7.24 -33.59
CA LEU A 646 12.31 6.29 -34.29
C LEU A 646 11.75 5.21 -33.36
N ALA A 647 12.50 4.80 -32.33
CA ALA A 647 12.01 3.87 -31.31
C ALA A 647 10.80 4.44 -30.55
N VAL A 648 10.84 5.73 -30.18
CA VAL A 648 9.69 6.40 -29.55
C VAL A 648 8.48 6.41 -30.49
N ALA A 649 8.68 6.78 -31.76
CA ALA A 649 7.60 6.81 -32.75
C ALA A 649 7.01 5.40 -33.01
N GLN A 650 7.86 4.37 -33.02
CA GLN A 650 7.45 2.98 -33.18
C GLN A 650 6.54 2.51 -32.04
N THR A 651 6.77 2.93 -30.80
CA THR A 651 5.91 2.58 -29.66
C THR A 651 4.48 3.09 -29.87
N THR A 652 4.32 4.33 -30.31
CA THR A 652 2.99 4.90 -30.65
C THR A 652 2.35 4.15 -31.82
N ALA A 653 3.13 3.83 -32.86
CA ALA A 653 2.64 3.05 -34.00
C ALA A 653 2.16 1.64 -33.60
N ALA A 654 2.90 0.96 -32.70
CA ALA A 654 2.52 -0.35 -32.18
C ALA A 654 1.22 -0.30 -31.38
N ALA A 655 1.01 0.73 -30.55
CA ALA A 655 -0.25 0.94 -29.84
C ALA A 655 -1.42 1.16 -30.83
N SER A 656 -1.20 1.94 -31.89
CA SER A 656 -2.19 2.16 -32.94
C SER A 656 -2.55 0.86 -33.68
N ILE A 657 -1.56 0.03 -34.05
CA ILE A 657 -1.79 -1.28 -34.68
C ILE A 657 -2.58 -2.21 -33.77
N SER A 658 -2.22 -2.29 -32.48
CA SER A 658 -2.95 -3.11 -31.51
C SER A 658 -4.42 -2.68 -31.40
N LYS A 659 -4.69 -1.37 -31.33
CA LYS A 659 -6.05 -0.83 -31.32
C LYS A 659 -6.82 -1.14 -32.60
N GLN A 660 -6.16 -1.13 -33.77
CA GLN A 660 -6.82 -1.53 -35.03
C GLN A 660 -7.33 -2.96 -34.98
N VAL A 661 -6.57 -3.89 -34.37
CA VAL A 661 -6.99 -5.28 -34.18
C VAL A 661 -8.21 -5.34 -33.27
N SER A 662 -8.18 -4.67 -32.12
CA SER A 662 -9.30 -4.70 -31.17
C SER A 662 -10.58 -4.09 -31.73
N VAL A 663 -10.49 -3.01 -32.52
CA VAL A 663 -11.65 -2.40 -33.17
C VAL A 663 -12.20 -3.33 -34.27
N LYS A 664 -11.33 -3.98 -35.05
CA LYS A 664 -11.73 -4.91 -36.12
C LYS A 664 -12.34 -6.21 -35.61
N SER A 665 -11.97 -6.69 -34.42
CA SER A 665 -12.55 -7.88 -33.80
C SER A 665 -13.69 -7.60 -32.82
N GLY A 666 -13.92 -6.33 -32.49
CA GLY A 666 -14.89 -5.90 -31.48
C GLY A 666 -16.32 -5.71 -31.99
N ILE A 667 -17.02 -4.73 -31.41
CA ILE A 667 -18.44 -4.45 -31.67
C ILE A 667 -18.76 -4.22 -33.16
N THR A 668 -17.84 -3.60 -33.91
CA THR A 668 -18.04 -3.31 -35.34
C THR A 668 -18.19 -4.60 -36.15
N ALA A 669 -17.37 -5.62 -35.87
CA ALA A 669 -17.49 -6.93 -36.51
C ALA A 669 -18.74 -7.66 -36.02
N ALA A 670 -19.00 -7.68 -34.71
CA ALA A 670 -20.18 -8.34 -34.16
C ALA A 670 -21.50 -7.76 -34.71
N LEU A 671 -21.58 -6.44 -34.90
CA LEU A 671 -22.72 -5.77 -35.51
C LEU A 671 -22.84 -6.11 -36.99
N THR A 672 -21.71 -6.14 -37.72
CA THR A 672 -21.66 -6.56 -39.13
C THR A 672 -22.15 -8.00 -39.30
N ASP A 673 -21.67 -8.93 -38.48
CA ASP A 673 -22.09 -10.33 -38.51
C ASP A 673 -23.58 -10.47 -38.18
N SER A 674 -24.10 -9.67 -37.23
CA SER A 674 -25.53 -9.67 -36.90
C SER A 674 -26.39 -9.20 -38.07
N ILE A 675 -25.93 -8.18 -38.81
CA ILE A 675 -26.59 -7.70 -40.03
C ILE A 675 -26.55 -8.79 -41.12
N ASP A 676 -25.38 -9.36 -41.39
CA ASP A 676 -25.17 -10.31 -42.49
C ASP A 676 -25.89 -11.65 -42.25
N ASN A 677 -26.01 -12.07 -40.99
CA ASN A 677 -26.79 -13.26 -40.59
C ASN A 677 -28.31 -13.01 -40.53
N GLY A 678 -28.77 -11.79 -40.80
CA GLY A 678 -30.19 -11.44 -40.81
C GLY A 678 -30.83 -11.36 -39.41
N ALA A 679 -30.06 -11.02 -38.38
CA ALA A 679 -30.60 -10.83 -37.03
C ALA A 679 -31.49 -9.57 -36.91
N TYR A 680 -31.37 -8.63 -37.85
CA TYR A 680 -32.19 -7.42 -37.93
C TYR A 680 -33.09 -7.43 -39.17
N GLU A 681 -34.31 -6.93 -39.03
CA GLU A 681 -35.27 -6.75 -40.13
C GLU A 681 -35.85 -5.32 -40.14
N GLY A 682 -36.35 -4.87 -41.29
CA GLY A 682 -37.04 -3.59 -41.45
C GLY A 682 -36.21 -2.37 -41.02
N ASP A 683 -36.80 -1.54 -40.16
CA ASP A 683 -36.15 -0.31 -39.68
C ASP A 683 -34.90 -0.60 -38.83
N TYR A 684 -34.90 -1.69 -38.05
CA TYR A 684 -33.75 -2.08 -37.24
C TYR A 684 -32.54 -2.40 -38.13
N LEU A 685 -32.76 -3.11 -39.23
CA LEU A 685 -31.73 -3.40 -40.21
C LEU A 685 -31.17 -2.11 -40.83
N THR A 686 -32.07 -1.17 -41.16
CA THR A 686 -31.68 0.10 -41.77
C THR A 686 -30.84 0.95 -40.80
N MET A 687 -31.25 1.08 -39.54
CA MET A 687 -30.47 1.79 -38.51
C MET A 687 -29.14 1.10 -38.23
N ALA A 688 -29.13 -0.22 -38.00
CA ALA A 688 -27.89 -0.96 -37.73
C ALA A 688 -26.89 -0.83 -38.89
N THR A 689 -27.38 -0.89 -40.13
CA THR A 689 -26.57 -0.65 -41.33
C THR A 689 -25.98 0.76 -41.33
N LYS A 690 -26.78 1.78 -41.02
CA LYS A 690 -26.31 3.17 -40.94
C LYS A 690 -25.25 3.38 -39.85
N PHE A 691 -25.45 2.86 -38.64
CA PHE A 691 -24.45 2.94 -37.56
C PHE A 691 -23.14 2.26 -37.96
N ARG A 692 -23.22 1.06 -38.57
CA ARG A 692 -22.06 0.32 -39.06
C ARG A 692 -21.33 1.10 -40.16
N ASP A 693 -22.04 1.66 -41.13
CA ASP A 693 -21.44 2.40 -42.26
C ASP A 693 -20.77 3.69 -41.77
N CYS A 694 -21.42 4.44 -40.87
CA CYS A 694 -20.82 5.63 -40.24
C CYS A 694 -19.55 5.26 -39.44
N MET A 695 -19.58 4.17 -38.66
CA MET A 695 -18.39 3.69 -37.93
C MET A 695 -17.23 3.35 -38.87
N LEU A 696 -17.52 2.69 -39.99
CA LEU A 696 -16.51 2.40 -41.01
C LEU A 696 -15.93 3.67 -41.63
N ASN A 697 -16.74 4.72 -41.80
CA ASN A 697 -16.24 6.01 -42.27
C ASN A 697 -15.30 6.66 -41.25
N GLU A 698 -15.65 6.66 -39.95
CA GLU A 698 -14.80 7.18 -38.87
C GLU A 698 -13.45 6.44 -38.79
N ILE A 699 -13.46 5.11 -38.86
CA ILE A 699 -12.25 4.28 -38.86
C ILE A 699 -11.31 4.63 -40.03
N ASN A 700 -11.88 5.03 -41.18
CA ASN A 700 -11.15 5.31 -42.42
C ASN A 700 -10.95 6.83 -42.68
N ALA A 701 -11.32 7.68 -41.72
CA ALA A 701 -11.19 9.13 -41.82
C ALA A 701 -9.72 9.56 -41.87
N GLU A 702 -9.44 10.73 -42.46
CA GLU A 702 -8.07 11.26 -42.59
C GLU A 702 -7.45 11.63 -41.24
N ASP A 703 -8.28 12.04 -40.29
CA ASP A 703 -7.92 12.43 -38.92
C ASP A 703 -8.04 11.28 -37.91
N ALA A 704 -8.39 10.06 -38.35
CA ALA A 704 -8.56 8.93 -37.45
C ALA A 704 -7.29 8.62 -36.64
N THR A 705 -7.43 8.61 -35.31
CA THR A 705 -6.37 8.24 -34.35
C THR A 705 -6.81 7.09 -33.45
N TYR A 706 -5.87 6.28 -32.97
CA TYR A 706 -6.17 5.19 -32.04
C TYR A 706 -6.75 5.67 -30.69
N THR A 707 -6.43 6.90 -30.27
CA THR A 707 -6.87 7.48 -28.99
C THR A 707 -8.34 7.84 -28.95
N GLU A 708 -8.95 8.09 -30.10
CA GLU A 708 -10.37 8.48 -30.19
C GLU A 708 -11.29 7.26 -30.32
N MET A 709 -10.76 6.12 -30.80
CA MET A 709 -11.55 4.94 -31.17
C MET A 709 -12.40 4.35 -30.03
N ASP A 710 -11.95 4.43 -28.78
CA ASP A 710 -12.72 3.88 -27.65
C ASP A 710 -14.05 4.63 -27.46
N SER A 711 -14.03 5.96 -27.59
CA SER A 711 -15.25 6.78 -27.52
C SER A 711 -16.21 6.51 -28.68
N ILE A 712 -15.67 6.30 -29.89
CA ILE A 712 -16.45 6.05 -31.09
C ILE A 712 -17.09 4.64 -31.03
N VAL A 713 -16.33 3.64 -30.57
CA VAL A 713 -16.82 2.26 -30.33
C VAL A 713 -17.97 2.24 -29.33
N GLN A 714 -17.94 3.09 -28.30
CA GLN A 714 -18.97 3.09 -27.27
C GLN A 714 -20.35 3.51 -27.78
N ILE A 715 -20.42 4.33 -28.83
CA ILE A 715 -21.68 4.72 -29.49
C ILE A 715 -22.40 3.48 -30.06
N LEU A 716 -21.66 2.54 -30.65
CA LEU A 716 -22.24 1.29 -31.19
C LEU A 716 -22.77 0.39 -30.06
N TYR A 717 -22.08 0.34 -28.92
CA TYR A 717 -22.59 -0.36 -27.74
C TYR A 717 -23.89 0.27 -27.24
N SER A 718 -23.95 1.60 -27.05
CA SER A 718 -25.18 2.28 -26.62
C SER A 718 -26.34 2.06 -27.60
N PHE A 719 -26.08 2.03 -28.91
CA PHE A 719 -27.09 1.71 -29.91
C PHE A 719 -27.59 0.26 -29.79
N ARG A 720 -26.67 -0.72 -29.80
CA ARG A 720 -27.02 -2.16 -29.83
C ARG A 720 -27.63 -2.63 -28.50
N ASP A 721 -27.03 -2.24 -27.39
CA ASP A 721 -27.31 -2.81 -26.07
C ASP A 721 -28.38 -2.04 -25.28
N SER A 722 -28.65 -0.78 -25.65
CA SER A 722 -29.65 0.05 -24.96
C SER A 722 -30.76 0.48 -25.91
N TYR A 723 -30.45 1.18 -26.99
CA TYR A 723 -31.48 1.73 -27.87
C TYR A 723 -32.35 0.67 -28.56
N VAL A 724 -31.73 -0.36 -29.15
CA VAL A 724 -32.47 -1.41 -29.85
C VAL A 724 -33.43 -2.16 -28.92
N PRO A 725 -33.02 -2.66 -27.74
CA PRO A 725 -33.93 -3.28 -26.76
C PRO A 725 -35.10 -2.38 -26.35
N THR A 726 -34.83 -1.13 -25.94
CA THR A 726 -35.87 -0.18 -25.53
C THR A 726 -36.87 0.11 -26.66
N LEU A 727 -36.39 0.21 -27.90
CA LEU A 727 -37.26 0.38 -29.07
C LEU A 727 -38.15 -0.85 -29.32
N VAL A 728 -37.64 -2.06 -29.11
CA VAL A 728 -38.44 -3.30 -29.20
C VAL A 728 -39.56 -3.29 -28.16
N GLU A 729 -39.25 -2.93 -26.91
CA GLU A 729 -40.23 -2.80 -25.82
C GLU A 729 -41.29 -1.74 -26.16
N ALA A 730 -40.86 -0.56 -26.60
CA ALA A 730 -41.76 0.54 -26.96
C ALA A 730 -42.72 0.17 -28.10
N ARG A 731 -42.25 -0.59 -29.10
CA ARG A 731 -43.11 -1.09 -30.19
C ARG A 731 -44.08 -2.19 -29.73
N ALA A 732 -43.70 -2.97 -28.73
CA ALA A 732 -44.53 -4.04 -28.18
C ALA A 732 -45.57 -3.54 -27.16
N LEU A 733 -45.42 -2.32 -26.63
CA LEU A 733 -46.32 -1.77 -25.63
C LEU A 733 -47.76 -1.61 -26.14
N VAL A 734 -48.70 -2.21 -25.42
CA VAL A 734 -50.14 -2.13 -25.72
C VAL A 734 -50.72 -0.88 -25.08
N VAL A 735 -51.12 0.10 -25.89
CA VAL A 735 -51.76 1.34 -25.43
C VAL A 735 -53.24 1.36 -25.84
N THR A 736 -54.12 1.48 -24.86
CA THR A 736 -55.58 1.39 -25.04
C THR A 736 -56.20 2.67 -25.61
N ASP A 737 -55.59 3.82 -25.33
CA ASP A 737 -56.01 5.12 -25.84
C ASP A 737 -55.37 5.43 -27.19
N SER A 738 -56.20 5.86 -28.15
CA SER A 738 -55.76 6.10 -29.51
C SER A 738 -54.89 7.35 -29.67
N GLU A 739 -55.08 8.38 -28.84
CA GLU A 739 -54.26 9.60 -28.90
C GLU A 739 -52.89 9.34 -28.29
N ALA A 740 -52.84 8.67 -27.14
CA ALA A 740 -51.60 8.23 -26.49
C ALA A 740 -50.77 7.30 -27.40
N LYS A 741 -51.42 6.34 -28.06
CA LYS A 741 -50.74 5.43 -29.00
C LYS A 741 -50.15 6.19 -30.20
N ALA A 742 -50.90 7.13 -30.77
CA ALA A 742 -50.44 7.94 -31.90
C ALA A 742 -49.20 8.78 -31.54
N VAL A 743 -49.12 9.24 -30.30
CA VAL A 743 -48.01 10.00 -29.75
C VAL A 743 -46.77 9.13 -29.56
N LEU A 744 -46.89 7.96 -28.92
CA LEU A 744 -45.79 6.99 -28.81
C LEU A 744 -45.26 6.57 -30.19
N ASP A 745 -46.17 6.26 -31.11
CA ASP A 745 -45.81 5.90 -32.49
C ASP A 745 -45.08 7.05 -33.21
N LYS A 746 -45.50 8.30 -32.98
CA LYS A 746 -44.80 9.46 -33.54
C LYS A 746 -43.38 9.57 -32.99
N ASN A 747 -43.17 9.40 -31.68
CA ASN A 747 -41.83 9.44 -31.07
C ASN A 747 -40.92 8.35 -31.65
N ILE A 748 -41.41 7.11 -31.69
CA ILE A 748 -40.72 5.98 -32.31
C ILE A 748 -40.36 6.32 -33.76
N ASN A 749 -41.31 6.79 -34.56
CA ASN A 749 -41.08 7.06 -35.98
C ASN A 749 -40.11 8.22 -36.21
N ASP A 750 -40.14 9.26 -35.38
CA ASP A 750 -39.24 10.41 -35.50
C ASP A 750 -37.79 9.99 -35.18
N GLN A 751 -37.57 9.24 -34.09
CA GLN A 751 -36.23 8.74 -33.72
C GLN A 751 -35.70 7.72 -34.74
N VAL A 752 -36.55 6.79 -35.20
CA VAL A 752 -36.20 5.84 -36.25
C VAL A 752 -35.84 6.59 -37.55
N THR A 753 -36.59 7.64 -37.90
CA THR A 753 -36.28 8.44 -39.10
C THR A 753 -34.92 9.12 -38.96
N ASP A 754 -34.60 9.70 -37.80
CA ASP A 754 -33.30 10.32 -37.54
C ASP A 754 -32.14 9.32 -37.71
N PHE A 755 -32.21 8.15 -37.08
CA PHE A 755 -31.16 7.12 -37.20
C PHE A 755 -31.12 6.38 -38.55
N THR A 756 -32.23 6.32 -39.29
CA THR A 756 -32.23 5.75 -40.65
C THR A 756 -31.77 6.73 -41.72
N THR A 757 -31.81 8.05 -41.44
CA THR A 757 -31.40 9.10 -42.38
C THR A 757 -30.05 9.73 -42.06
N MET A 758 -29.44 9.42 -40.92
CA MET A 758 -28.14 9.97 -40.53
C MET A 758 -27.03 9.76 -41.58
N GLU A 759 -26.13 10.74 -41.65
CA GLU A 759 -24.95 10.76 -42.53
C GLU A 759 -23.62 10.66 -41.76
N ALA A 760 -23.65 10.92 -40.45
CA ALA A 760 -22.51 10.81 -39.53
C ALA A 760 -22.93 10.07 -38.25
N LEU A 761 -21.95 9.54 -37.52
CA LEU A 761 -22.21 8.85 -36.25
C LEU A 761 -22.73 9.86 -35.22
N PRO A 762 -23.84 9.60 -34.52
CA PRO A 762 -24.34 10.52 -33.50
C PRO A 762 -23.44 10.47 -32.26
N LEU A 763 -23.51 11.51 -31.43
CA LEU A 763 -22.91 11.45 -30.09
C LEU A 763 -23.60 10.37 -29.24
N GLN A 764 -22.83 9.72 -28.36
CA GLN A 764 -23.35 8.72 -27.42
C GLN A 764 -24.52 9.28 -26.60
N THR A 765 -24.40 10.52 -26.13
CA THR A 765 -25.44 11.23 -25.35
C THR A 765 -26.76 11.40 -26.11
N LYS A 766 -26.73 11.47 -27.44
CA LYS A 766 -27.96 11.50 -28.26
C LYS A 766 -28.67 10.15 -28.24
N VAL A 767 -27.92 9.06 -28.32
CA VAL A 767 -28.47 7.69 -28.24
C VAL A 767 -29.08 7.44 -26.86
N GLU A 768 -28.35 7.80 -25.80
CA GLU A 768 -28.82 7.69 -24.41
C GLU A 768 -30.07 8.55 -24.16
N LYS A 769 -30.11 9.76 -24.71
CA LYS A 769 -31.30 10.61 -24.65
C LYS A 769 -32.51 9.95 -25.30
N TYR A 770 -32.36 9.32 -26.48
CA TYR A 770 -33.46 8.65 -27.15
C TYR A 770 -33.98 7.44 -26.38
N VAL A 771 -33.09 6.69 -25.72
CA VAL A 771 -33.50 5.64 -24.76
C VAL A 771 -34.36 6.24 -23.65
N ALA A 772 -33.88 7.27 -22.97
CA ALA A 772 -34.60 7.91 -21.86
C ALA A 772 -35.96 8.50 -22.31
N ASP A 773 -36.01 9.11 -23.49
CA ASP A 773 -37.25 9.67 -24.06
C ASP A 773 -38.28 8.56 -24.37
N LEU A 774 -37.84 7.37 -24.82
CA LEU A 774 -38.73 6.22 -25.04
C LEU A 774 -39.22 5.62 -23.71
N GLU A 775 -38.33 5.39 -22.75
CA GLU A 775 -38.68 4.90 -21.41
C GLU A 775 -39.71 5.79 -20.73
N THR A 776 -39.52 7.11 -20.84
CA THR A 776 -40.44 8.12 -20.34
C THR A 776 -41.82 8.00 -21.01
N ALA A 777 -41.87 7.92 -22.34
CA ALA A 777 -43.13 7.81 -23.08
C ALA A 777 -43.87 6.49 -22.80
N MET A 778 -43.14 5.39 -22.60
CA MET A 778 -43.72 4.10 -22.20
C MET A 778 -44.36 4.19 -20.82
N ALA A 779 -43.65 4.74 -19.83
CA ALA A 779 -44.16 4.90 -18.46
C ALA A 779 -45.43 5.78 -18.41
N GLU A 780 -45.47 6.86 -19.19
CA GLU A 780 -46.67 7.70 -19.36
C GLU A 780 -47.87 6.89 -19.90
N CYS A 781 -47.64 6.10 -20.95
CA CYS A 781 -48.69 5.28 -21.56
C CYS A 781 -49.21 4.19 -20.61
N GLU A 782 -48.32 3.56 -19.84
CA GLU A 782 -48.68 2.54 -18.85
C GLU A 782 -49.51 3.13 -17.71
N ALA A 783 -49.12 4.29 -17.19
CA ALA A 783 -49.88 5.00 -16.17
C ALA A 783 -51.29 5.39 -16.66
N PHE A 784 -51.39 5.88 -17.90
CA PHE A 784 -52.67 6.26 -18.50
C PHE A 784 -53.58 5.04 -18.75
N ASN A 785 -53.02 3.93 -19.25
CA ASN A 785 -53.74 2.67 -19.38
C ASN A 785 -54.29 2.17 -18.03
N LEU A 786 -53.48 2.26 -16.97
CA LEU A 786 -53.87 1.85 -15.64
C LEU A 786 -55.05 2.70 -15.14
N PHE A 787 -54.99 4.02 -15.33
CA PHE A 787 -56.11 4.92 -15.02
C PHE A 787 -57.38 4.59 -15.80
N GLN A 788 -57.28 4.44 -17.13
CA GLN A 788 -58.44 4.15 -18.00
C GLN A 788 -59.09 2.79 -17.71
N SER A 789 -58.34 1.83 -17.16
CA SER A 789 -58.90 0.56 -16.70
C SER A 789 -59.85 0.71 -15.50
N GLY A 790 -59.86 1.89 -14.85
CA GLY A 790 -60.60 2.17 -13.63
C GLY A 790 -59.88 1.67 -12.36
N ALA A 791 -58.58 1.38 -12.46
CA ALA A 791 -57.79 0.90 -11.34
C ALA A 791 -57.76 1.91 -10.19
N LYS A 792 -57.79 1.38 -8.97
CA LYS A 792 -57.56 2.13 -7.73
C LYS A 792 -56.27 1.72 -7.04
N ASP A 793 -55.61 0.67 -7.52
CA ASP A 793 -54.30 0.22 -7.06
C ASP A 793 -53.24 0.63 -8.09
N TYR A 794 -52.31 1.47 -7.65
CA TYR A 794 -51.21 2.03 -8.43
C TYR A 794 -49.86 1.53 -7.91
N THR A 795 -49.86 0.44 -7.13
CA THR A 795 -48.63 -0.16 -6.58
C THR A 795 -47.65 -0.55 -7.68
N SER A 796 -48.13 -0.95 -8.86
CA SER A 796 -47.28 -1.27 -10.02
C SER A 796 -46.47 -0.08 -10.55
N MET A 797 -46.79 1.15 -10.16
CA MET A 797 -46.00 2.34 -10.50
C MET A 797 -44.84 2.59 -9.53
N ILE A 798 -44.76 1.85 -8.43
CA ILE A 798 -43.59 1.81 -7.55
C ILE A 798 -42.62 0.78 -8.12
N VAL A 799 -41.41 1.20 -8.45
CA VAL A 799 -40.41 0.26 -8.95
C VAL A 799 -39.91 -0.55 -7.77
N ASN A 800 -39.90 -1.88 -7.90
CA ASN A 800 -39.40 -2.78 -6.87
C ASN A 800 -40.12 -2.57 -5.52
N SER A 801 -41.45 -2.54 -5.54
CA SER A 801 -42.29 -2.27 -4.36
C SER A 801 -42.11 -3.28 -3.22
N ASP A 802 -41.60 -4.46 -3.52
CA ASP A 802 -41.33 -5.60 -2.61
C ASP A 802 -39.82 -5.81 -2.32
N ILE A 803 -38.97 -4.87 -2.75
CA ILE A 803 -37.52 -4.82 -2.45
C ILE A 803 -36.76 -6.10 -2.85
N THR A 804 -37.18 -6.76 -3.93
CA THR A 804 -36.49 -7.91 -4.52
C THR A 804 -35.15 -7.50 -5.17
N ASN A 805 -34.05 -7.60 -4.41
CA ASN A 805 -32.68 -7.29 -4.88
C ASN A 805 -31.71 -8.45 -4.62
N SER A 806 -30.57 -8.48 -5.33
CA SER A 806 -29.49 -9.45 -5.10
C SER A 806 -28.32 -8.91 -4.24
N SER A 807 -28.25 -7.59 -4.01
CA SER A 807 -27.14 -6.90 -3.34
C SER A 807 -27.60 -6.11 -2.11
N SER A 808 -26.80 -6.12 -1.04
CA SER A 808 -27.02 -5.33 0.19
C SER A 808 -26.68 -3.84 0.07
N ASN A 809 -25.99 -3.45 -1.00
CA ASN A 809 -25.41 -2.11 -1.16
C ASN A 809 -26.12 -1.29 -2.25
N SER A 810 -27.22 -1.80 -2.80
CA SER A 810 -28.01 -1.11 -3.82
C SER A 810 -29.46 -1.62 -3.78
N ILE A 811 -30.42 -0.74 -4.05
CA ILE A 811 -31.83 -1.11 -4.19
C ILE A 811 -32.28 -0.61 -5.56
N THR A 812 -32.57 -1.54 -6.47
CA THR A 812 -33.00 -1.22 -7.84
C THR A 812 -34.27 -0.37 -7.79
N GLY A 813 -34.27 0.78 -8.47
CA GLY A 813 -35.39 1.72 -8.50
C GLY A 813 -35.42 2.78 -7.39
N TRP A 814 -34.56 2.69 -6.38
CA TRP A 814 -34.58 3.57 -5.22
C TRP A 814 -33.27 4.35 -5.04
N ASN A 815 -33.39 5.64 -4.75
CA ASN A 815 -32.28 6.50 -4.34
C ASN A 815 -32.06 6.33 -2.84
N VAL A 816 -30.91 5.77 -2.45
CA VAL A 816 -30.59 5.46 -1.05
C VAL A 816 -29.34 6.21 -0.61
N THR A 817 -29.46 6.93 0.50
CA THR A 817 -28.34 7.54 1.21
C THR A 817 -28.27 6.96 2.61
N VAL A 818 -27.09 6.49 3.01
CA VAL A 818 -26.83 5.97 4.35
C VAL A 818 -25.60 6.64 4.93
N VAL A 819 -25.76 7.34 6.05
CA VAL A 819 -24.67 7.87 6.86
C VAL A 819 -24.73 7.22 8.23
N ASN A 820 -23.57 6.74 8.70
CA ASN A 820 -23.47 5.95 9.94
C ASN A 820 -24.39 4.73 9.94
N GLY A 821 -24.52 4.02 8.82
CA GLY A 821 -25.25 2.74 8.74
C GLY A 821 -24.39 1.66 8.07
N ASN A 822 -24.88 0.43 8.06
CA ASN A 822 -24.12 -0.74 7.58
C ASN A 822 -24.53 -1.22 6.18
N THR A 823 -25.80 -1.13 5.80
CA THR A 823 -26.32 -1.66 4.52
C THR A 823 -27.43 -0.76 3.97
N HIS A 824 -27.74 -0.91 2.68
CA HIS A 824 -28.96 -0.32 2.09
C HIS A 824 -30.17 -1.23 2.33
N SER A 825 -29.97 -2.54 2.29
CA SER A 825 -31.03 -3.54 2.47
C SER A 825 -30.48 -4.84 3.05
N ASN A 826 -31.34 -5.60 3.73
CA ASN A 826 -31.00 -6.82 4.44
C ASN A 826 -32.00 -7.95 4.12
N SER A 827 -31.69 -9.20 4.51
CA SER A 827 -32.51 -10.40 4.26
C SER A 827 -32.84 -11.12 5.57
N GLU A 828 -33.35 -12.36 5.51
CA GLU A 828 -33.59 -13.28 6.65
C GLU A 828 -34.77 -12.97 7.58
N GLN A 829 -35.28 -11.74 7.60
CA GLN A 829 -36.31 -11.30 8.54
C GLN A 829 -37.58 -10.77 7.87
N GLN A 830 -37.91 -11.29 6.69
CA GLN A 830 -39.15 -10.99 5.99
C GLN A 830 -40.40 -11.37 6.81
N VAL A 831 -41.52 -10.68 6.54
CA VAL A 831 -42.79 -10.88 7.26
C VAL A 831 -43.33 -12.30 7.11
N ASP A 832 -43.10 -12.92 5.96
CA ASP A 832 -43.50 -14.28 5.60
C ASP A 832 -42.43 -15.33 5.97
N GLY A 833 -41.30 -14.91 6.56
CA GLY A 833 -40.21 -15.81 6.90
C GLY A 833 -39.35 -16.28 5.71
N ASN A 834 -39.53 -15.74 4.51
CA ASN A 834 -38.67 -16.01 3.36
C ASN A 834 -37.25 -15.49 3.65
N THR A 835 -36.31 -16.41 3.89
CA THR A 835 -34.94 -16.04 4.26
C THR A 835 -34.15 -15.40 3.13
N SER A 836 -34.56 -15.63 1.88
CA SER A 836 -33.92 -15.08 0.68
C SER A 836 -34.53 -13.75 0.23
N GLY A 837 -35.73 -13.40 0.73
CA GLY A 837 -36.36 -12.11 0.47
C GLY A 837 -35.60 -10.98 1.18
N ARG A 838 -35.59 -9.78 0.57
CA ARG A 838 -34.85 -8.62 1.08
C ARG A 838 -35.79 -7.45 1.35
N TYR A 839 -35.42 -6.58 2.28
CA TYR A 839 -36.18 -5.41 2.72
C TYR A 839 -35.22 -4.24 2.96
N ILE A 840 -35.73 -3.00 2.95
CA ILE A 840 -34.95 -1.81 3.33
C ILE A 840 -34.56 -1.96 4.79
N ASP A 841 -33.26 -1.83 5.09
CA ASP A 841 -32.73 -2.03 6.44
C ASP A 841 -31.33 -1.43 6.61
N SER A 842 -31.12 -0.81 7.76
CA SER A 842 -29.79 -0.39 8.20
C SER A 842 -29.74 -0.29 9.72
N TRP A 843 -28.56 -0.51 10.28
CA TRP A 843 -28.26 -0.52 11.71
C TRP A 843 -27.02 0.31 12.06
N ASN A 844 -27.04 0.91 13.26
CA ASN A 844 -25.91 1.50 13.95
C ASN A 844 -25.93 1.14 15.45
N GLY A 845 -24.79 0.76 16.03
CA GLY A 845 -24.69 0.43 17.46
C GLY A 845 -24.89 1.59 18.43
N THR A 846 -24.87 2.83 17.94
CA THR A 846 -25.14 4.06 18.70
C THR A 846 -26.55 4.54 18.41
N ALA A 847 -27.41 4.52 19.44
CA ALA A 847 -28.78 4.99 19.34
C ALA A 847 -28.83 6.46 18.85
N GLY A 848 -29.66 6.72 17.84
CA GLY A 848 -29.85 8.01 17.19
C GLY A 848 -28.75 8.45 16.21
N ALA A 849 -27.72 7.63 15.98
CA ALA A 849 -26.63 8.00 15.05
C ALA A 849 -26.94 7.70 13.58
N LEU A 850 -27.88 6.80 13.30
CA LEU A 850 -28.21 6.34 11.94
C LEU A 850 -28.97 7.42 11.16
N LEU A 851 -28.41 7.88 10.05
CA LEU A 851 -29.09 8.76 9.10
C LEU A 851 -29.28 8.01 7.78
N TYR A 852 -30.48 7.48 7.57
CA TYR A 852 -30.83 6.72 6.38
C TYR A 852 -31.98 7.41 5.66
N ASN A 853 -31.91 7.53 4.34
CA ASN A 853 -33.02 8.01 3.51
C ASN A 853 -33.09 7.19 2.21
N ALA A 854 -34.20 6.49 1.98
CA ALA A 854 -34.50 5.83 0.71
C ALA A 854 -35.77 6.41 0.09
N TYR A 855 -35.70 6.78 -1.18
CA TYR A 855 -36.85 7.37 -1.89
C TYR A 855 -36.87 7.06 -3.38
N GLN A 856 -38.07 7.11 -3.95
CA GLN A 856 -38.32 7.09 -5.38
C GLN A 856 -39.32 8.19 -5.74
N THR A 857 -39.12 8.84 -6.88
CA THR A 857 -40.12 9.74 -7.49
C THR A 857 -40.91 8.98 -8.56
N ILE A 858 -42.23 8.92 -8.36
CA ILE A 858 -43.20 8.39 -9.31
C ILE A 858 -43.69 9.58 -10.14
N ASN A 859 -43.41 9.52 -11.44
CA ASN A 859 -43.93 10.49 -12.40
C ASN A 859 -45.19 9.94 -13.05
N TYR A 860 -45.98 10.84 -13.64
CA TYR A 860 -47.17 10.51 -14.43
C TYR A 860 -48.26 9.78 -13.65
N LEU A 861 -48.32 9.99 -12.35
CA LEU A 861 -49.38 9.47 -11.51
C LEU A 861 -50.66 10.30 -11.77
N PRO A 862 -51.87 9.73 -11.93
CA PRO A 862 -53.08 10.54 -12.07
C PRO A 862 -53.26 11.45 -10.85
N ASN A 863 -53.79 12.66 -11.05
CA ASN A 863 -54.15 13.54 -9.94
C ASN A 863 -55.24 12.90 -9.07
N GLY A 864 -55.10 13.04 -7.75
CA GLY A 864 -55.98 12.43 -6.78
C GLY A 864 -55.36 12.35 -5.40
N THR A 865 -56.15 11.85 -4.46
CA THR A 865 -55.68 11.52 -3.11
C THR A 865 -55.28 10.06 -3.05
N TYR A 866 -54.06 9.80 -2.62
CA TYR A 866 -53.47 8.47 -2.52
C TYR A 866 -53.19 8.10 -1.07
N LYS A 867 -53.43 6.84 -0.74
CA LYS A 867 -52.94 6.19 0.47
C LYS A 867 -51.65 5.45 0.12
N LEU A 868 -50.53 5.89 0.69
CA LEU A 868 -49.26 5.17 0.69
C LEU A 868 -49.21 4.32 1.95
N GLU A 869 -48.91 3.04 1.82
CA GLU A 869 -48.80 2.10 2.93
C GLU A 869 -47.60 1.19 2.72
N ALA A 870 -46.83 0.91 3.78
CA ALA A 870 -45.70 -0.01 3.75
C ALA A 870 -45.69 -0.86 5.02
N MET A 871 -45.10 -2.04 4.92
CA MET A 871 -44.73 -2.83 6.10
C MET A 871 -43.47 -2.25 6.70
N THR A 872 -43.48 -1.94 7.99
CA THR A 872 -42.39 -1.24 8.66
C THR A 872 -42.16 -1.80 10.06
N ARG A 873 -40.98 -1.50 10.60
CA ARG A 873 -40.60 -1.76 11.99
C ARG A 873 -39.39 -0.92 12.36
N THR A 874 -39.19 -0.68 13.65
CA THR A 874 -38.13 0.18 14.16
C THR A 874 -37.71 -0.23 15.56
N SER A 875 -36.59 0.30 16.02
CA SER A 875 -36.13 0.23 17.42
C SER A 875 -36.20 1.56 18.17
N GLY A 876 -36.63 2.63 17.50
CA GLY A 876 -36.74 3.97 18.10
C GLY A 876 -38.19 4.39 18.28
N ASP A 877 -38.49 5.03 19.40
CA ASP A 877 -39.82 5.62 19.68
C ASP A 877 -40.13 6.84 18.80
N THR A 878 -39.09 7.47 18.24
CA THR A 878 -39.19 8.69 17.43
C THR A 878 -38.23 8.65 16.25
N GLY A 879 -38.56 9.41 15.21
CA GLY A 879 -37.63 9.78 14.14
C GLY A 879 -37.40 8.77 13.01
N ALA A 880 -38.18 7.68 12.97
CA ALA A 880 -38.32 6.84 11.78
C ALA A 880 -39.66 7.15 11.10
N TYR A 881 -39.66 7.50 9.81
CA TYR A 881 -40.87 7.92 9.11
C TYR A 881 -41.02 7.25 7.74
N LEU A 882 -42.25 6.86 7.42
CA LEU A 882 -42.74 6.75 6.04
C LEU A 882 -43.14 8.16 5.59
N TYR A 883 -42.76 8.58 4.39
CA TYR A 883 -43.09 9.90 3.89
C TYR A 883 -43.51 9.92 2.43
N ALA A 884 -44.22 10.99 2.09
CA ALA A 884 -44.50 11.34 0.71
C ALA A 884 -44.44 12.85 0.49
N MET A 885 -44.07 13.26 -0.71
CA MET A 885 -44.02 14.64 -1.18
C MET A 885 -44.65 14.71 -2.57
N ALA A 886 -45.72 15.48 -2.70
CA ALA A 886 -46.44 15.64 -3.95
C ALA A 886 -45.84 16.78 -4.80
N ASP A 887 -46.01 16.66 -6.11
CA ASP A 887 -45.87 17.75 -7.09
C ASP A 887 -44.45 18.36 -7.18
N GLY A 888 -43.43 17.68 -6.64
CA GLY A 888 -42.09 18.22 -6.48
C GLY A 888 -42.01 19.40 -5.49
N ASP A 889 -43.07 19.63 -4.72
CA ASP A 889 -43.18 20.73 -3.78
C ASP A 889 -42.93 20.23 -2.36
N SER A 890 -41.76 20.59 -1.81
CA SER A 890 -41.35 20.24 -0.45
C SER A 890 -42.32 20.72 0.64
N THR A 891 -43.20 21.69 0.37
CA THR A 891 -44.22 22.16 1.32
C THR A 891 -45.38 21.16 1.49
N THR A 892 -45.53 20.21 0.57
CA THR A 892 -46.56 19.15 0.62
C THR A 892 -46.12 17.92 1.41
N THR A 893 -44.87 17.91 1.89
CA THR A 893 -44.28 16.75 2.58
C THR A 893 -45.16 16.31 3.74
N LYS A 894 -45.52 15.04 3.76
CA LYS A 894 -46.20 14.38 4.87
C LYS A 894 -45.31 13.30 5.45
N LEU A 895 -45.18 13.32 6.77
CA LEU A 895 -44.48 12.29 7.54
C LEU A 895 -45.51 11.47 8.31
N SER A 896 -45.41 10.16 8.26
CA SER A 896 -46.10 9.23 9.16
C SER A 896 -45.07 8.48 9.98
N LEU A 897 -45.16 8.60 11.30
CA LEU A 897 -44.25 7.93 12.22
C LEU A 897 -44.36 6.41 12.03
N ILE A 898 -43.21 5.75 11.93
CA ILE A 898 -43.11 4.30 12.07
C ILE A 898 -43.07 4.04 13.57
N GLU A 899 -44.13 3.46 14.11
CA GLU A 899 -44.32 3.36 15.56
C GLU A 899 -43.51 2.20 16.15
N LEU A 900 -42.97 2.42 17.35
CA LEU A 900 -42.48 1.33 18.19
C LEU A 900 -43.68 0.70 18.93
N GLU A 901 -44.26 -0.35 18.35
CA GLU A 901 -45.50 -0.93 18.87
C GLU A 901 -45.33 -1.50 20.30
N THR A 902 -46.41 -1.39 21.08
CA THR A 902 -46.54 -2.01 22.39
C THR A 902 -47.83 -2.83 22.44
N MET A 903 -47.75 -4.11 22.80
CA MET A 903 -48.91 -5.01 22.73
C MET A 903 -48.93 -6.10 23.82
N ASN A 904 -50.11 -6.70 24.07
CA ASN A 904 -50.29 -7.84 24.97
C ASN A 904 -49.79 -9.14 24.31
N ILE A 905 -48.57 -9.56 24.63
CA ILE A 905 -47.94 -10.74 24.01
C ILE A 905 -48.48 -12.05 24.56
N THR A 906 -49.10 -12.04 25.75
CA THR A 906 -49.68 -13.24 26.37
C THR A 906 -50.87 -13.76 25.56
N GLU A 907 -51.67 -12.87 24.98
CA GLU A 907 -52.76 -13.23 24.05
C GLU A 907 -52.27 -13.88 22.74
N LEU A 908 -50.97 -13.76 22.44
CA LEU A 908 -50.34 -14.24 21.22
C LEU A 908 -49.47 -15.50 21.46
N GLY A 909 -49.64 -16.17 22.61
CA GLY A 909 -48.85 -17.34 23.00
C GLY A 909 -47.50 -17.01 23.62
N GLY A 910 -47.23 -15.74 23.92
CA GLY A 910 -46.06 -15.28 24.67
C GLY A 910 -46.15 -15.56 26.17
N PRO A 911 -45.03 -15.41 26.91
CA PRO A 911 -45.01 -15.66 28.35
C PRO A 911 -45.86 -14.64 29.12
N TYR A 912 -46.40 -15.06 30.27
CA TYR A 912 -46.92 -14.16 31.30
C TYR A 912 -45.77 -13.36 31.93
N ASN A 913 -46.09 -12.22 32.56
CA ASN A 913 -45.11 -11.48 33.35
C ASN A 913 -44.66 -12.29 34.59
N SER A 914 -43.65 -11.79 35.33
CA SER A 914 -43.11 -12.46 36.52
C SER A 914 -44.12 -12.66 37.66
N MET A 915 -45.27 -11.98 37.61
CA MET A 915 -46.37 -12.08 38.57
C MET A 915 -47.51 -13.01 38.08
N GLY A 916 -47.40 -13.58 36.87
CA GLY A 916 -48.41 -14.46 36.27
C GLY A 916 -49.58 -13.72 35.62
N GLU A 917 -49.46 -12.41 35.39
CA GLU A 917 -50.45 -11.57 34.71
C GLU A 917 -50.04 -11.34 33.24
N ASP A 918 -50.97 -10.80 32.45
CA ASP A 918 -50.73 -10.46 31.04
C ASP A 918 -49.49 -9.57 30.88
N SER A 919 -48.68 -9.90 29.87
CA SER A 919 -47.45 -9.18 29.56
C SER A 919 -47.69 -8.19 28.43
N ILE A 920 -47.62 -6.89 28.75
CA ILE A 920 -47.53 -5.81 27.77
C ILE A 920 -46.06 -5.54 27.49
N ALA A 921 -45.62 -5.73 26.25
CA ALA A 921 -44.22 -5.58 25.86
C ALA A 921 -44.07 -4.64 24.66
N THR A 922 -42.99 -3.86 24.65
CA THR A 922 -42.48 -3.17 23.46
C THR A 922 -41.90 -4.19 22.51
N VAL A 923 -42.35 -4.20 21.26
CA VAL A 923 -42.02 -5.27 20.31
C VAL A 923 -41.22 -4.72 19.15
N MET A 924 -39.91 -5.04 19.15
CA MET A 924 -38.95 -4.47 18.19
C MET A 924 -38.51 -5.48 17.13
N ASP A 925 -38.28 -6.76 17.46
CA ASP A 925 -37.98 -7.84 16.50
C ASP A 925 -38.64 -9.16 16.93
N THR A 926 -39.87 -9.07 17.45
CA THR A 926 -40.62 -10.24 17.91
C THR A 926 -42.01 -10.23 17.30
N TYR A 927 -43.02 -9.76 18.03
CA TYR A 927 -44.40 -9.64 17.58
C TYR A 927 -44.65 -8.31 16.90
N GLY A 928 -45.60 -8.24 15.97
CA GLY A 928 -46.09 -7.00 15.39
C GLY A 928 -47.57 -7.14 15.05
N SER A 929 -48.25 -6.03 14.78
CA SER A 929 -49.69 -6.03 14.49
C SER A 929 -50.08 -6.89 13.30
N ILE A 930 -49.20 -7.07 12.30
CA ILE A 930 -49.46 -7.97 11.16
C ILE A 930 -49.57 -9.42 11.65
N PHE A 931 -48.59 -9.89 12.42
CA PHE A 931 -48.62 -11.22 13.02
C PHE A 931 -49.81 -11.40 13.97
N ALA A 932 -50.08 -10.41 14.82
CA ALA A 932 -51.14 -10.50 15.81
C ALA A 932 -52.53 -10.59 15.18
N ASP A 933 -52.78 -9.88 14.07
CA ASP A 933 -54.02 -9.98 13.32
C ASP A 933 -54.20 -11.39 12.73
N VAL A 934 -53.17 -11.92 12.06
CA VAL A 934 -53.21 -13.28 11.50
C VAL A 934 -53.40 -14.32 12.60
N TYR A 935 -52.71 -14.19 13.73
CA TYR A 935 -52.79 -15.13 14.85
C TYR A 935 -54.21 -15.16 15.44
N LYS A 936 -54.81 -13.99 15.66
CA LYS A 936 -56.16 -13.86 16.25
C LYS A 936 -57.24 -14.35 15.30
N ARG A 937 -57.16 -14.03 14.01
CA ARG A 937 -58.20 -14.42 13.03
C ARG A 937 -58.15 -15.89 12.61
N THR A 938 -57.01 -16.55 12.81
CA THR A 938 -56.80 -17.98 12.45
C THR A 938 -56.83 -18.93 13.65
N ASP A 939 -57.32 -18.48 14.81
CA ASP A 939 -57.36 -19.28 16.06
C ASP A 939 -55.98 -19.86 16.42
N GLY A 940 -54.97 -19.00 16.47
CA GLY A 940 -53.58 -19.36 16.73
C GLY A 940 -52.92 -20.20 15.62
N GLY A 941 -53.41 -20.07 14.38
CA GLY A 941 -52.93 -20.81 13.22
C GLY A 941 -53.69 -22.10 12.91
N ALA A 942 -54.69 -22.49 13.70
CA ALA A 942 -55.48 -23.70 13.48
C ALA A 942 -56.26 -23.69 12.15
N THR A 943 -56.61 -22.51 11.65
CA THR A 943 -57.35 -22.32 10.39
C THR A 943 -56.58 -21.52 9.34
N ALA A 944 -55.27 -21.33 9.52
CA ALA A 944 -54.44 -20.55 8.62
C ALA A 944 -54.32 -21.20 7.22
N THR A 945 -54.38 -20.37 6.18
CA THR A 945 -53.91 -20.74 4.83
C THR A 945 -52.39 -20.91 4.81
N GLU A 946 -51.81 -21.45 3.73
CA GLU A 946 -50.35 -21.63 3.61
C GLU A 946 -49.59 -20.30 3.78
N ALA A 947 -50.00 -19.23 3.08
CA ALA A 947 -49.35 -17.91 3.21
C ALA A 947 -49.52 -17.27 4.61
N GLU A 948 -50.66 -17.50 5.25
CA GLU A 948 -50.87 -17.06 6.64
C GLU A 948 -50.02 -17.87 7.62
N ALA A 949 -49.82 -19.16 7.35
CA ALA A 949 -48.96 -20.02 8.15
C ALA A 949 -47.49 -19.58 8.04
N ASP A 950 -47.03 -19.15 6.87
CA ASP A 950 -45.68 -18.62 6.67
C ASP A 950 -45.43 -17.38 7.56
N THR A 951 -46.38 -16.43 7.58
CA THR A 951 -46.35 -15.27 8.49
C THR A 951 -46.35 -15.69 9.96
N LEU A 952 -47.16 -16.69 10.34
CA LEU A 952 -47.23 -17.18 11.71
C LEU A 952 -45.98 -17.96 12.14
N ASN A 953 -45.29 -18.61 11.21
CA ASN A 953 -44.09 -19.40 11.51
C ASN A 953 -42.81 -18.53 11.52
N ALA A 954 -42.85 -17.33 10.94
CA ALA A 954 -41.73 -16.39 10.94
C ALA A 954 -41.18 -16.12 12.35
N ASN A 955 -39.85 -16.06 12.49
CA ASN A 955 -39.13 -15.88 13.77
C ASN A 955 -39.48 -16.92 14.85
N GLY A 956 -39.70 -18.18 14.46
CA GLY A 956 -40.04 -19.25 15.41
C GLY A 956 -41.38 -19.03 16.08
N GLY A 957 -42.38 -18.54 15.34
CA GLY A 957 -43.73 -18.33 15.87
C GLY A 957 -44.01 -16.92 16.38
N LYS A 958 -43.28 -15.90 15.91
CA LYS A 958 -43.35 -14.54 16.50
C LYS A 958 -43.59 -13.40 15.51
N GLY A 959 -43.27 -13.53 14.22
CA GLY A 959 -43.69 -12.55 13.21
C GLY A 959 -42.80 -11.32 12.97
N ARG A 960 -41.56 -11.30 13.48
CA ARG A 960 -40.49 -10.31 13.20
C ARG A 960 -40.79 -8.82 13.46
N GLY A 961 -41.88 -8.47 14.15
CA GLY A 961 -42.15 -7.07 14.52
C GLY A 961 -42.81 -6.19 13.46
N TRP A 962 -43.20 -6.76 12.32
CA TRP A 962 -43.77 -5.98 11.22
C TRP A 962 -45.18 -5.46 11.52
N HIS A 963 -45.42 -4.20 11.18
CA HIS A 963 -46.72 -3.54 11.20
C HIS A 963 -46.92 -2.67 9.94
N TYR A 964 -48.12 -2.15 9.72
CA TYR A 964 -48.40 -1.25 8.59
C TYR A 964 -48.29 0.20 9.03
N THR A 965 -47.41 0.98 8.39
CA THR A 965 -47.45 2.45 8.46
C THR A 965 -48.09 2.99 7.19
N ASN A 966 -48.95 4.01 7.30
CA ASN A 966 -49.59 4.60 6.14
C ASN A 966 -49.83 6.11 6.29
N LEU A 967 -49.95 6.80 5.15
CA LEU A 967 -50.33 8.21 5.07
C LEU A 967 -51.18 8.47 3.84
N GLU A 968 -51.97 9.55 3.87
CA GLU A 968 -52.74 10.03 2.73
C GLU A 968 -52.13 11.32 2.19
N ILE A 969 -51.96 11.43 0.87
CA ILE A 969 -51.41 12.62 0.20
C ILE A 969 -52.18 12.96 -1.07
N GLU A 970 -52.39 14.25 -1.32
CA GLU A 970 -53.08 14.76 -2.50
C GLU A 970 -52.04 15.15 -3.55
N VAL A 971 -52.19 14.65 -4.77
CA VAL A 971 -51.33 14.91 -5.95
C VAL A 971 -52.11 15.75 -6.95
N LYS A 972 -51.52 16.86 -7.42
CA LYS A 972 -52.17 17.84 -8.33
C LYS A 972 -51.40 18.09 -9.62
N ASN A 973 -50.14 17.69 -9.68
CA ASN A 973 -49.26 17.89 -10.82
C ASN A 973 -48.60 16.57 -11.24
N HIS A 974 -49.29 15.44 -11.07
CA HIS A 974 -48.89 14.11 -11.55
C HIS A 974 -47.56 13.55 -11.05
N VAL A 975 -46.98 14.12 -10.00
CA VAL A 975 -45.68 13.69 -9.46
C VAL A 975 -45.82 13.37 -7.98
N LEU A 976 -45.26 12.25 -7.56
CA LEU A 976 -45.26 11.82 -6.17
C LEU A 976 -43.91 11.20 -5.80
N THR A 977 -43.19 11.82 -4.87
CA THR A 977 -42.04 11.20 -4.22
C THR A 977 -42.50 10.45 -2.99
N ILE A 978 -42.11 9.18 -2.87
CA ILE A 978 -42.36 8.33 -1.70
C ILE A 978 -41.03 7.89 -1.09
N GLY A 979 -41.00 7.65 0.22
CA GLY A 979 -39.78 7.20 0.88
C GLY A 979 -39.92 6.80 2.32
N VAL A 980 -38.82 6.30 2.88
CA VAL A 980 -38.64 6.02 4.31
C VAL A 980 -37.33 6.63 4.78
N THR A 981 -37.31 7.13 6.02
CA THR A 981 -36.15 7.87 6.53
C THR A 981 -35.99 7.80 8.05
N THR A 982 -34.74 7.76 8.49
CA THR A 982 -34.26 8.08 9.84
C THR A 982 -33.29 9.27 9.84
N ASP A 983 -33.03 9.89 8.68
CA ASP A 983 -32.18 11.06 8.57
C ASP A 983 -32.78 12.23 9.34
N SER A 984 -32.24 12.48 10.52
CA SER A 984 -32.72 13.50 11.44
C SER A 984 -32.65 14.91 10.84
N THR A 985 -31.73 15.15 9.88
CA THR A 985 -31.67 16.44 9.17
C THR A 985 -32.86 16.64 8.23
N PHE A 986 -33.37 15.54 7.66
CA PHE A 986 -34.57 15.55 6.82
C PHE A 986 -35.83 15.60 7.68
N THR A 987 -35.93 14.78 8.74
CA THR A 987 -37.15 14.69 9.55
C THR A 987 -37.44 16.01 10.28
N GLU A 988 -36.44 16.62 10.92
CA GLU A 988 -36.59 17.91 11.61
C GLU A 988 -37.00 19.04 10.65
N LYS A 989 -36.49 19.02 9.42
CA LYS A 989 -36.83 20.01 8.39
C LYS A 989 -38.32 20.01 8.05
N TYR A 990 -38.96 18.84 8.06
CA TYR A 990 -40.37 18.67 7.68
C TYR A 990 -41.30 18.42 8.87
N GLY A 991 -40.88 18.84 10.08
CA GLY A 991 -41.72 18.86 11.27
C GLY A 991 -41.81 17.52 12.02
N GLY A 992 -40.92 16.57 11.71
CA GLY A 992 -40.71 15.35 12.49
C GLY A 992 -39.68 15.53 13.61
N GLU A 993 -39.45 14.46 14.36
CA GLU A 993 -38.47 14.40 15.44
C GLU A 993 -37.19 13.66 15.00
N PRO A 994 -36.04 13.87 15.68
CA PRO A 994 -34.82 13.11 15.41
C PRO A 994 -34.96 11.63 15.79
N PHE A 995 -34.20 10.79 15.09
CA PHE A 995 -34.19 9.34 15.32
C PHE A 995 -33.56 8.99 16.66
N THR A 996 -34.20 8.10 17.42
CA THR A 996 -33.72 7.66 18.73
C THR A 996 -33.34 6.18 18.78
N GLY A 997 -33.60 5.43 17.71
CA GLY A 997 -33.34 3.99 17.63
C GLY A 997 -31.92 3.64 17.14
N THR A 998 -31.67 2.35 16.98
CA THR A 998 -30.41 1.82 16.41
C THR A 998 -30.59 1.28 14.99
N TRP A 999 -31.82 0.96 14.60
CA TRP A 999 -32.17 0.42 13.29
C TRP A 999 -33.66 0.61 12.97
N PHE A 1000 -33.99 0.55 11.68
CA PHE A 1000 -35.36 0.48 11.16
C PHE A 1000 -35.40 -0.43 9.92
N SER A 1001 -36.59 -0.91 9.57
CA SER A 1001 -36.82 -1.66 8.34
C SER A 1001 -38.13 -1.25 7.65
N ALA A 1002 -38.17 -1.39 6.32
CA ALA A 1002 -39.38 -1.18 5.51
C ALA A 1002 -39.45 -2.12 4.31
N ASP A 1003 -40.65 -2.52 3.93
CA ASP A 1003 -40.91 -3.39 2.78
C ASP A 1003 -42.36 -3.29 2.27
N ASN A 1004 -42.66 -3.93 1.13
CA ASN A 1004 -44.00 -4.11 0.58
C ASN A 1004 -44.81 -2.81 0.51
N PHE A 1005 -44.25 -1.82 -0.18
CA PHE A 1005 -44.90 -0.54 -0.42
C PHE A 1005 -46.12 -0.73 -1.33
N THR A 1006 -47.22 -0.08 -1.00
CA THR A 1006 -48.46 -0.07 -1.79
C THR A 1006 -48.98 1.35 -1.95
N LEU A 1007 -49.58 1.62 -3.10
CA LEU A 1007 -50.12 2.93 -3.45
C LEU A 1007 -51.55 2.80 -3.96
N LYS A 1008 -52.52 3.30 -3.22
CA LYS A 1008 -53.94 3.19 -3.57
C LYS A 1008 -54.60 4.55 -3.71
N MET A 1009 -55.24 4.81 -4.84
CA MET A 1009 -56.05 6.02 -5.03
C MET A 1009 -57.37 5.88 -4.27
N ILE A 1010 -57.60 6.78 -3.32
CA ILE A 1010 -58.82 6.81 -2.50
C ILE A 1010 -59.82 7.88 -2.93
N ALA A 1011 -59.36 8.92 -3.64
CA ALA A 1011 -60.20 9.91 -4.29
C ALA A 1011 -59.56 10.40 -5.59
N GLU A 1012 -60.35 10.56 -6.65
CA GLU A 1012 -59.86 11.05 -7.94
C GLU A 1012 -59.83 12.59 -7.96
N GLY A 1013 -58.76 13.16 -8.51
CA GLY A 1013 -58.57 14.61 -8.68
C GLY A 1013 -58.94 15.08 -10.09
N ASP A 1014 -58.63 16.35 -10.39
CA ASP A 1014 -58.78 16.89 -11.75
C ASP A 1014 -57.64 16.38 -12.64
N ASN A 1015 -58.00 15.59 -13.65
CA ASN A 1015 -57.08 15.02 -14.64
C ASN A 1015 -57.37 15.57 -16.05
N SER A 1016 -58.08 16.68 -16.18
CA SER A 1016 -58.50 17.21 -17.49
C SER A 1016 -57.35 17.78 -18.33
N ASP A 1017 -56.25 18.15 -17.68
CA ASP A 1017 -54.97 18.55 -18.28
C ASP A 1017 -53.97 17.38 -18.41
N TRP A 1018 -54.31 16.22 -17.85
CA TRP A 1018 -53.50 15.02 -17.94
C TRP A 1018 -53.73 14.35 -19.29
N ASN A 1019 -52.81 14.61 -20.20
CA ASN A 1019 -52.81 13.97 -21.51
C ASN A 1019 -51.41 13.40 -21.77
N PRO A 1020 -51.26 12.10 -22.10
CA PRO A 1020 -49.99 11.51 -22.50
C PRO A 1020 -49.38 12.16 -23.76
N THR A 1021 -50.04 13.14 -24.38
CA THR A 1021 -49.50 13.96 -25.47
C THR A 1021 -48.46 15.01 -25.05
N THR A 1022 -48.33 15.35 -23.76
CA THR A 1022 -47.53 16.51 -23.31
C THR A 1022 -46.06 16.23 -23.01
N GLY A 1023 -45.60 14.97 -23.00
CA GLY A 1023 -44.19 14.60 -22.83
C GLY A 1023 -43.34 14.68 -24.11
N ILE A 1024 -43.94 14.92 -25.28
CA ILE A 1024 -43.26 14.69 -26.57
C ILE A 1024 -42.79 16.02 -27.14
N THR A 1025 -41.56 16.39 -26.79
CA THR A 1025 -40.80 17.30 -27.62
C THR A 1025 -40.50 16.58 -28.94
N ALA A 1026 -40.88 17.20 -30.07
CA ALA A 1026 -40.35 16.80 -31.37
C ALA A 1026 -38.82 16.74 -31.28
N PRO A 1027 -38.11 15.93 -32.09
CA PRO A 1027 -36.69 16.14 -32.32
C PRO A 1027 -36.55 17.47 -33.08
N GLY A 1028 -36.72 18.59 -32.38
CA GLY A 1028 -35.90 19.75 -32.63
C GLY A 1028 -34.50 19.28 -32.27
N GLU A 1029 -33.57 19.48 -33.18
CA GLU A 1029 -32.13 19.44 -32.95
C GLU A 1029 -31.87 19.58 -31.46
N ALA A 1030 -31.39 18.50 -30.80
CA ALA A 1030 -30.83 18.63 -29.46
C ALA A 1030 -29.99 19.89 -29.53
N ALA A 1031 -30.41 20.94 -28.80
CA ALA A 1031 -29.97 22.31 -29.03
C ALA A 1031 -28.49 22.25 -29.39
N GLU A 1032 -28.16 22.57 -30.65
CA GLU A 1032 -26.83 22.33 -31.23
C GLU A 1032 -25.79 22.45 -30.13
N ASN A 1033 -25.23 21.31 -29.74
CA ASN A 1033 -24.22 21.12 -28.71
C ASN A 1033 -23.91 22.39 -27.91
N GLU A 1034 -24.62 22.66 -26.81
CA GLU A 1034 -24.14 23.74 -25.95
C GLU A 1034 -22.73 23.36 -25.50
N LEU A 1035 -21.77 24.23 -25.81
CA LEU A 1035 -20.38 24.01 -25.45
C LEU A 1035 -20.28 23.90 -23.92
N GLU A 1036 -20.06 22.68 -23.44
CA GLU A 1036 -19.95 22.30 -22.03
C GLU A 1036 -18.50 22.43 -21.61
N ILE A 1037 -18.24 23.19 -20.56
CA ILE A 1037 -16.89 23.47 -20.08
C ILE A 1037 -16.90 23.42 -18.56
N LYS A 1038 -16.07 22.53 -18.01
CA LYS A 1038 -15.80 22.43 -16.57
C LYS A 1038 -14.31 22.67 -16.33
N VAL A 1039 -13.99 23.52 -15.35
CA VAL A 1039 -12.61 23.73 -14.89
C VAL A 1039 -12.50 23.25 -13.45
N VAL A 1040 -11.62 22.28 -13.19
CA VAL A 1040 -11.35 21.75 -11.84
C VAL A 1040 -9.84 21.61 -11.68
N ASP A 1041 -9.26 22.23 -10.64
CA ASP A 1041 -7.84 22.12 -10.27
C ASP A 1041 -6.84 22.27 -11.42
N GLY A 1042 -7.06 23.27 -12.26
CA GLY A 1042 -6.19 23.54 -13.42
C GLY A 1042 -6.49 22.68 -14.65
N THR A 1043 -7.54 21.87 -14.64
CA THR A 1043 -7.91 20.95 -15.73
C THR A 1043 -9.16 21.46 -16.43
N ILE A 1044 -9.13 21.56 -17.75
CA ILE A 1044 -10.31 21.91 -18.57
C ILE A 1044 -10.90 20.60 -19.12
N VAL A 1045 -12.16 20.33 -18.79
CA VAL A 1045 -12.95 19.22 -19.35
C VAL A 1045 -14.05 19.81 -20.20
N SER A 1046 -14.09 19.44 -21.47
CA SER A 1046 -15.09 19.93 -22.42
C SER A 1046 -15.43 18.89 -23.48
N ASN A 1047 -16.64 19.02 -24.04
CA ASN A 1047 -17.09 18.36 -25.27
C ASN A 1047 -16.59 19.06 -26.55
N GLY A 1048 -15.90 20.19 -26.44
CA GLY A 1048 -15.26 20.92 -27.54
C GLY A 1048 -13.74 20.88 -27.51
N GLU A 1049 -13.12 21.29 -28.62
CA GLU A 1049 -11.68 21.40 -28.79
C GLU A 1049 -11.10 22.58 -28.01
N ILE A 1050 -10.07 22.34 -27.20
CA ILE A 1050 -9.43 23.37 -26.37
C ILE A 1050 -8.17 23.88 -27.08
N TYR A 1051 -7.99 25.19 -27.11
CA TYR A 1051 -6.83 25.86 -27.70
C TYR A 1051 -6.23 26.85 -26.70
N SER A 1052 -4.91 26.93 -26.64
CA SER A 1052 -4.23 28.06 -26.01
C SER A 1052 -4.49 29.35 -26.81
N LEU A 1053 -4.23 30.52 -26.20
CA LEU A 1053 -4.23 31.80 -26.92
C LEU A 1053 -3.23 31.85 -28.09
N SER A 1054 -2.18 31.02 -28.09
CA SER A 1054 -1.23 30.89 -29.19
C SER A 1054 -1.70 29.93 -30.29
N GLY A 1055 -2.88 29.32 -30.16
CA GLY A 1055 -3.46 28.40 -31.14
C GLY A 1055 -3.00 26.95 -31.02
N VAL A 1056 -2.34 26.57 -29.92
CA VAL A 1056 -1.92 25.19 -29.66
C VAL A 1056 -3.10 24.41 -29.11
N ARG A 1057 -3.45 23.27 -29.73
CA ARG A 1057 -4.52 22.38 -29.27
C ARG A 1057 -4.11 21.72 -27.95
N VAL A 1058 -5.05 21.64 -27.01
CA VAL A 1058 -4.87 21.07 -25.68
C VAL A 1058 -5.90 19.96 -25.49
N ALA A 1059 -5.46 18.81 -24.97
CA ALA A 1059 -6.37 17.70 -24.73
C ALA A 1059 -7.32 17.97 -23.56
N SER A 1060 -8.60 17.62 -23.74
CA SER A 1060 -9.61 17.64 -22.68
C SER A 1060 -9.18 16.72 -21.54
N GLY A 1061 -9.29 17.18 -20.29
CA GLY A 1061 -8.84 16.43 -19.10
C GLY A 1061 -7.35 16.57 -18.77
N SER A 1062 -6.56 17.32 -19.55
CA SER A 1062 -5.17 17.63 -19.19
C SER A 1062 -5.07 18.85 -18.27
N LYS A 1063 -4.14 18.80 -17.32
CA LYS A 1063 -3.82 19.94 -16.45
C LYS A 1063 -3.06 21.00 -17.24
N VAL A 1064 -3.53 22.23 -17.22
CA VAL A 1064 -3.00 23.34 -18.02
C VAL A 1064 -2.47 24.47 -17.13
N PRO A 1065 -1.42 25.21 -17.55
CA PRO A 1065 -0.98 26.41 -16.85
C PRO A 1065 -2.11 27.44 -16.70
N ALA A 1066 -2.09 28.20 -15.62
CA ALA A 1066 -3.02 29.31 -15.40
C ALA A 1066 -2.96 30.30 -16.58
N GLY A 1067 -4.13 30.64 -17.14
CA GLY A 1067 -4.20 31.38 -18.40
C GLY A 1067 -5.58 31.32 -19.06
N VAL A 1068 -5.70 31.99 -20.21
CA VAL A 1068 -6.94 32.00 -21.01
C VAL A 1068 -6.81 31.03 -22.17
N TYR A 1069 -7.80 30.16 -22.30
CA TYR A 1069 -7.94 29.16 -23.36
C TYR A 1069 -9.22 29.43 -24.15
N ILE A 1070 -9.27 28.96 -25.39
CA ILE A 1070 -10.44 29.05 -26.28
C ILE A 1070 -10.94 27.63 -26.48
N VAL A 1071 -12.19 27.37 -26.14
CA VAL A 1071 -12.82 26.07 -26.42
C VAL A 1071 -13.81 26.23 -27.54
N ARG A 1072 -13.80 25.33 -28.52
CA ARG A 1072 -14.59 25.42 -29.74
C ARG A 1072 -15.33 24.11 -30.03
N LEU A 1073 -16.62 24.19 -30.35
CA LEU A 1073 -17.42 23.06 -30.79
C LEU A 1073 -18.32 23.53 -31.93
N GLY A 1074 -18.00 23.10 -33.15
CA GLY A 1074 -18.60 23.64 -34.38
C GLY A 1074 -18.40 25.17 -34.50
N ASP A 1075 -19.51 25.90 -34.58
CA ASP A 1075 -19.56 27.36 -34.67
C ASP A 1075 -19.53 28.07 -33.29
N GLN A 1076 -19.60 27.31 -32.20
CA GLN A 1076 -19.54 27.85 -30.84
C GLN A 1076 -18.09 28.01 -30.38
N SER A 1077 -17.77 29.14 -29.74
CA SER A 1077 -16.50 29.32 -29.05
C SER A 1077 -16.66 30.08 -27.73
N LYS A 1078 -15.99 29.61 -26.67
CA LYS A 1078 -15.95 30.28 -25.35
C LYS A 1078 -14.51 30.44 -24.89
N LYS A 1079 -14.23 31.56 -24.23
CA LYS A 1079 -12.95 31.79 -23.54
C LYS A 1079 -13.05 31.28 -22.10
N VAL A 1080 -12.08 30.50 -21.69
CA VAL A 1080 -12.01 29.86 -20.37
C VAL A 1080 -10.78 30.37 -19.65
N LEU A 1081 -10.98 30.96 -18.47
CA LEU A 1081 -9.88 31.37 -17.60
C LEU A 1081 -9.61 30.26 -16.58
N VAL A 1082 -8.42 29.66 -16.65
CA VAL A 1082 -7.91 28.73 -15.65
C VAL A 1082 -7.09 29.53 -14.65
N LYS A 1083 -7.46 29.45 -13.36
CA LYS A 1083 -6.82 30.18 -12.26
C LYS A 1083 -5.79 29.33 -11.55
#